data_AF-A0A8C5WR36-F1
#
_entry.id   AF-A0A8C5WR36-F1
#
_cell.length_a   1.000
_cell.length_b   1.000
_cell.length_c   1.000
_cell.angle_alpha   90.00
_cell.angle_beta   90.00
_cell.angle_gamma   90.00
#
_symmetry.space_group_name_H-M   'P 1'
#
loop_
_entity.id
_entity.type
_entity.pdbx_description
1 polymer ?
#
loop_
_entity_poly.entity_id
_entity_poly.type
_entity_poly.pdbx_seq_one_letter_code
_entity_poly.pdbx_strand_id
1 'polypeptide(L)'
;MSSHLKNVKQEFDLTQCLLRARQNEIETEQHFKAVAEREVGRLKIEIQKLENDLVSLREKKNSQENNVFKLNQKLEALRCQMNWDQQALEAWLEESAHKDNDALTIQKYAQQDDGKLRKLSLQIEIQTVNCNNKRRILDNELTETLAAQIELDKTADDFRRVHQERQDLIRQWENTIEQMQKRDQEIDSCALLLAQARRAIRVKESVLKDKVQFLANESGNNIEFEKRISIADRQAAKLRLEYQAEENNREALQNELDTLKAVVDGTASELESMRTLVANLKKDIQDKTLRLNLIMDQNETLANKLKFVTYQALSEEEKACKIEELLKEKEKNMKEKETQALQLRDAHFKKTKELQTLQENEKSITSLIEGRGGLKKNLKNRLQRLDIQALSQQELMYNQDFYIQQVERRLSRLKGELNTDERQILEGKLAELIKIMDEKKQAFNTLQSQEKKLQSEIHFSKLAIDKTGEEMVGLNTRLDEINLFTDKSDKLLKKARAEKQDLMIEDNLLKLELKRVRDLLYNKAEKVLSLEKRKRQLKTAMEERMADIKVHKEMIETQTRLIEQERQTLSSEFHERLSKIEKLKSRYEIVTIVMMPPEGEEEKTQAYYVIKAAQEKEDLQREGDTLDAKIQKAEKECIALENTLHVLNNCNSQYRNSFKQVVEKSEEFKEKTKLEEEKRATDEKHRYKRRQIKELQEDIQTMQNNFDTLVKKEALLQEKKKDKHANVLKLIREIDDQKPRIERVSKQVSRLTREIRAQRDTQSQIPEEKDIELRALKDFSKYIDKMLLDISEAHPELHKVFQKYFGQASLHLPTVSASHFSVRSVHGSASTGSFKSSHSSQPHARVVSLTLDPSPEHPGLASRPSSQSSATTSSRSKSPY
;
A
#
# COMPACT_ATOMS: atom_id res chain seq x y z
N MET A 1 2.76 204.38 -13.13
CA MET A 1 3.83 203.92 -12.21
C MET A 1 3.27 203.17 -11.00
N SER A 2 2.64 203.82 -10.02
CA SER A 2 2.19 203.17 -8.77
C SER A 2 1.20 202.01 -8.95
N SER A 3 0.27 202.11 -9.90
CA SER A 3 -0.64 201.02 -10.31
C SER A 3 0.13 199.81 -10.86
N HIS A 4 1.01 200.03 -11.84
CA HIS A 4 1.84 198.99 -12.45
C HIS A 4 2.70 198.25 -11.41
N LEU A 5 3.23 198.93 -10.39
CA LEU A 5 4.00 198.29 -9.32
C LEU A 5 3.11 197.35 -8.46
N LYS A 6 1.84 197.70 -8.22
CA LYS A 6 0.91 196.80 -7.55
C LYS A 6 0.61 195.57 -8.39
N ASN A 7 0.33 195.74 -9.69
CA ASN A 7 0.09 194.62 -10.60
C ASN A 7 1.31 193.69 -10.66
N VAL A 8 2.53 194.21 -10.83
CA VAL A 8 3.75 193.38 -10.86
C VAL A 8 3.98 192.62 -9.56
N LYS A 9 3.65 193.20 -8.40
CA LYS A 9 3.68 192.47 -7.12
C LYS A 9 2.61 191.37 -7.06
N GLN A 10 1.39 191.66 -7.50
CA GLN A 10 0.32 190.67 -7.55
C GLN A 10 0.64 189.50 -8.51
N GLU A 11 1.23 189.76 -9.68
CA GLU A 11 1.73 188.72 -10.59
C GLU A 11 2.91 187.94 -9.98
N PHE A 12 3.80 188.58 -9.22
CA PHE A 12 4.86 187.90 -8.49
C PHE A 12 4.32 187.00 -7.37
N ASP A 13 3.34 187.47 -6.60
CA ASP A 13 2.71 186.69 -5.53
C ASP A 13 1.91 185.51 -6.12
N LEU A 14 1.18 185.73 -7.23
CA LEU A 14 0.47 184.68 -7.98
C LEU A 14 1.44 183.63 -8.56
N THR A 15 2.54 184.04 -9.19
CA THR A 15 3.55 183.11 -9.72
C THR A 15 4.32 182.40 -8.60
N GLN A 16 4.55 183.05 -7.45
CA GLN A 16 5.12 182.39 -6.27
C GLN A 16 4.15 181.35 -5.67
N CYS A 17 2.84 181.65 -5.63
CA CYS A 17 1.81 180.67 -5.26
C CYS A 17 1.75 179.50 -6.25
N LEU A 18 1.85 179.76 -7.55
CA LEU A 18 1.85 178.72 -8.59
C LEU A 18 3.13 177.85 -8.51
N LEU A 19 4.29 178.45 -8.24
CA LEU A 19 5.54 177.71 -7.97
C LEU A 19 5.43 176.84 -6.71
N ARG A 20 4.82 177.33 -5.61
CA ARG A 20 4.53 176.49 -4.43
C ARG A 20 3.57 175.36 -4.75
N ALA A 21 2.53 175.60 -5.55
CA ALA A 21 1.61 174.55 -5.99
C ALA A 21 2.35 173.47 -6.80
N ARG A 22 3.17 173.86 -7.79
CA ARG A 22 4.01 172.92 -8.56
C ARG A 22 5.03 172.17 -7.70
N GLN A 23 5.63 172.82 -6.70
CA GLN A 23 6.54 172.16 -5.76
C GLN A 23 5.80 171.09 -4.94
N ASN A 24 4.62 171.41 -4.41
CA ASN A 24 3.78 170.46 -3.68
C ASN A 24 3.33 169.29 -4.59
N GLU A 25 2.96 169.58 -5.84
CA GLU A 25 2.62 168.55 -6.84
C GLU A 25 3.80 167.59 -7.07
N ILE A 26 5.00 168.12 -7.32
CA ILE A 26 6.24 167.34 -7.48
C ILE A 26 6.52 166.48 -6.24
N GLU A 27 6.32 167.01 -5.03
CA GLU A 27 6.49 166.26 -3.78
C GLU A 27 5.44 165.14 -3.65
N THR A 28 4.19 165.36 -4.07
CA THR A 28 3.18 164.28 -4.13
C THR A 28 3.49 163.23 -5.19
N GLU A 29 3.98 163.62 -6.38
CA GLU A 29 4.42 162.68 -7.42
C GLU A 29 5.62 161.84 -6.95
N GLN A 30 6.60 162.45 -6.28
CA GLN A 30 7.73 161.73 -5.67
C GLN A 30 7.24 160.77 -4.58
N HIS A 31 6.27 161.16 -3.74
CA HIS A 31 5.67 160.26 -2.76
C HIS A 31 4.93 159.10 -3.42
N PHE A 32 4.09 159.35 -4.44
CA PHE A 32 3.39 158.29 -5.19
C PHE A 32 4.36 157.34 -5.89
N LYS A 33 5.43 157.87 -6.50
CA LYS A 33 6.52 157.06 -7.07
C LYS A 33 7.17 156.18 -6.00
N ALA A 34 7.54 156.75 -4.85
CA ALA A 34 8.15 156.00 -3.76
C ALA A 34 7.21 154.94 -3.15
N VAL A 35 5.88 155.13 -3.20
CA VAL A 35 4.89 154.09 -2.84
C VAL A 35 4.84 153.01 -3.92
N ALA A 36 4.78 153.36 -5.20
CA ALA A 36 4.77 152.41 -6.31
C ALA A 36 6.05 151.56 -6.35
N GLU A 37 7.22 152.14 -6.11
CA GLU A 37 8.50 151.42 -6.02
C GLU A 37 8.52 150.44 -4.83
N ARG A 38 7.90 150.80 -3.70
CA ARG A 38 7.74 149.90 -2.54
C ARG A 38 6.78 148.74 -2.83
N GLU A 39 5.63 148.97 -3.46
CA GLU A 39 4.72 147.89 -3.86
C GLU A 39 5.34 147.01 -4.95
N VAL A 40 6.08 147.56 -5.92
CA VAL A 40 6.85 146.76 -6.89
C VAL A 40 7.94 145.93 -6.20
N GLY A 41 8.62 146.47 -5.20
CA GLY A 41 9.58 145.73 -4.38
C GLY A 41 8.93 144.57 -3.61
N ARG A 42 7.78 144.83 -2.96
CA ARG A 42 6.96 143.82 -2.29
C ARG A 42 6.51 142.73 -3.27
N LEU A 43 5.93 143.10 -4.41
CA LEU A 43 5.43 142.17 -5.42
C LEU A 43 6.55 141.30 -5.99
N LYS A 44 7.78 141.82 -6.17
CA LYS A 44 8.94 141.01 -6.54
C LYS A 44 9.29 139.95 -5.49
N ILE A 45 9.25 140.31 -4.20
CA ILE A 45 9.47 139.35 -3.10
C ILE A 45 8.32 138.33 -3.03
N GLU A 46 7.09 138.73 -3.32
CA GLU A 46 5.90 137.87 -3.34
C GLU A 46 5.96 136.88 -4.53
N ILE A 47 6.37 137.33 -5.72
CA ILE A 47 6.66 136.48 -6.89
C ILE A 47 7.79 135.50 -6.58
N GLN A 48 8.92 135.95 -6.04
CA GLN A 48 10.07 135.07 -5.74
C GLN A 48 9.72 133.97 -4.72
N LYS A 49 8.83 134.27 -3.75
CA LYS A 49 8.27 133.24 -2.86
C LYS A 49 7.44 132.21 -3.62
N LEU A 50 6.53 132.66 -4.48
CA LEU A 50 5.70 131.77 -5.31
C LEU A 50 6.54 130.92 -6.28
N GLU A 51 7.63 131.46 -6.83
CA GLU A 51 8.58 130.71 -7.66
C GLU A 51 9.28 129.61 -6.86
N ASN A 52 9.78 129.92 -5.66
CA ASN A 52 10.37 128.93 -4.75
C ASN A 52 9.36 127.85 -4.31
N ASP A 53 8.11 128.26 -4.01
CA ASP A 53 7.04 127.32 -3.68
C ASP A 53 6.71 126.39 -4.86
N LEU A 54 6.64 126.93 -6.09
CA LEU A 54 6.45 126.16 -7.33
C LEU A 54 7.60 125.18 -7.60
N VAL A 55 8.85 125.54 -7.30
CA VAL A 55 9.99 124.61 -7.35
C VAL A 55 9.78 123.50 -6.31
N SER A 56 9.47 123.83 -5.05
CA SER A 56 9.23 122.82 -4.01
C SER A 56 8.05 121.89 -4.35
N LEU A 57 7.00 122.41 -4.99
CA LEU A 57 5.85 121.62 -5.45
C LEU A 57 6.22 120.72 -6.64
N ARG A 58 7.10 121.17 -7.53
CA ARG A 58 7.65 120.35 -8.63
C ARG A 58 8.52 119.21 -8.09
N GLU A 59 9.37 119.48 -7.11
CA GLU A 59 10.18 118.46 -6.44
C GLU A 59 9.30 117.44 -5.69
N LYS A 60 8.31 117.91 -4.92
CA LYS A 60 7.32 117.05 -4.25
C LYS A 60 6.57 116.18 -5.27
N LYS A 61 6.09 116.77 -6.37
CA LYS A 61 5.45 116.05 -7.48
C LYS A 61 6.38 114.97 -8.05
N ASN A 62 7.61 115.32 -8.43
CA ASN A 62 8.58 114.38 -8.97
C ASN A 62 8.88 113.24 -7.98
N SER A 63 8.93 113.53 -6.67
CA SER A 63 9.11 112.50 -5.63
C SER A 63 7.91 111.55 -5.54
N GLN A 64 6.69 112.07 -5.70
CA GLN A 64 5.45 111.29 -5.70
C GLN A 64 5.33 110.45 -6.97
N GLU A 65 5.62 110.99 -8.16
CA GLU A 65 5.63 110.23 -9.43
C GLU A 65 6.66 109.10 -9.40
N ASN A 66 7.87 109.36 -8.88
CA ASN A 66 8.88 108.30 -8.66
C ASN A 66 8.43 107.22 -7.66
N ASN A 67 7.67 107.59 -6.62
CA ASN A 67 7.12 106.63 -5.66
C ASN A 67 5.95 105.84 -6.26
N VAL A 68 5.07 106.47 -7.05
CA VAL A 68 4.01 105.79 -7.81
C VAL A 68 4.61 104.80 -8.81
N PHE A 69 5.66 105.17 -9.54
CA PHE A 69 6.37 104.27 -10.44
C PHE A 69 6.95 103.05 -9.70
N LYS A 70 7.64 103.26 -8.57
CA LYS A 70 8.16 102.17 -7.71
C LYS A 70 7.05 101.28 -7.13
N LEU A 71 5.89 101.85 -6.80
CA LEU A 71 4.73 101.09 -6.31
C LEU A 71 4.07 100.29 -7.43
N ASN A 72 3.92 100.86 -8.63
CA ASN A 72 3.42 100.16 -9.81
C ASN A 72 4.35 99.00 -10.19
N GLN A 73 5.66 99.20 -10.21
CA GLN A 73 6.64 98.13 -10.49
C GLN A 73 6.55 96.99 -9.45
N LYS A 74 6.32 97.30 -8.17
CA LYS A 74 6.08 96.29 -7.12
C LYS A 74 4.74 95.57 -7.31
N LEU A 75 3.69 96.30 -7.68
CA LEU A 75 2.36 95.74 -7.95
C LEU A 75 2.40 94.80 -9.16
N GLU A 76 3.15 95.16 -10.20
CA GLU A 76 3.37 94.35 -11.40
C GLU A 76 4.20 93.10 -11.10
N ALA A 77 5.26 93.21 -10.29
CA ALA A 77 6.01 92.07 -9.79
C ALA A 77 5.14 91.11 -8.95
N LEU A 78 4.26 91.64 -8.09
CA LEU A 78 3.30 90.86 -7.31
C LEU A 78 2.22 90.20 -8.19
N ARG A 79 1.77 90.85 -9.27
CA ARG A 79 0.87 90.22 -10.27
C ARG A 79 1.56 89.07 -10.99
N CYS A 80 2.80 89.27 -11.43
CA CYS A 80 3.59 88.19 -12.04
C CYS A 80 3.76 87.02 -11.06
N GLN A 81 4.11 87.29 -9.79
CA GLN A 81 4.21 86.25 -8.77
C GLN A 81 2.86 85.54 -8.55
N MET A 82 1.76 86.27 -8.40
CA MET A 82 0.41 85.71 -8.22
C MET A 82 0.02 84.79 -9.39
N ASN A 83 0.37 85.15 -10.63
CA ASN A 83 0.12 84.31 -11.80
C ASN A 83 0.98 83.03 -11.79
N TRP A 84 2.25 83.11 -11.36
CA TRP A 84 3.11 81.93 -11.17
C TRP A 84 2.59 81.03 -10.04
N ASP A 85 2.19 81.61 -8.91
CA ASP A 85 1.63 80.89 -7.76
C ASP A 85 0.30 80.21 -8.13
N GLN A 86 -0.54 80.86 -8.97
CA GLN A 86 -1.75 80.26 -9.54
C GLN A 86 -1.43 79.09 -10.48
N GLN A 87 -0.53 79.27 -11.47
CA GLN A 87 -0.15 78.21 -12.40
C GLN A 87 0.48 77.00 -11.69
N ALA A 88 1.28 77.26 -10.64
CA ALA A 88 1.82 76.20 -9.80
C ALA A 88 0.71 75.46 -9.04
N LEU A 89 -0.27 76.17 -8.46
CA LEU A 89 -1.41 75.56 -7.77
C LEU A 89 -2.28 74.74 -8.73
N GLU A 90 -2.56 75.24 -9.94
CA GLU A 90 -3.30 74.52 -10.97
C GLU A 90 -2.58 73.21 -11.36
N ALA A 91 -1.27 73.26 -11.63
CA ALA A 91 -0.48 72.07 -11.93
C ALA A 91 -0.42 71.06 -10.75
N TRP A 92 -0.36 71.53 -9.50
CA TRP A 92 -0.44 70.66 -8.32
C TRP A 92 -1.82 70.00 -8.15
N LEU A 93 -2.90 70.71 -8.47
CA LEU A 93 -4.26 70.16 -8.45
C LEU A 93 -4.48 69.13 -9.56
N GLU A 94 -3.96 69.38 -10.77
CA GLU A 94 -3.98 68.41 -11.88
C GLU A 94 -3.18 67.15 -11.55
N GLU A 95 -1.93 67.26 -11.07
CA GLU A 95 -1.12 66.11 -10.67
C GLU A 95 -1.75 65.34 -9.50
N SER A 96 -2.37 66.03 -8.53
CA SER A 96 -3.14 65.36 -7.46
C SER A 96 -4.34 64.59 -8.03
N ALA A 97 -5.12 65.20 -8.92
CA ALA A 97 -6.24 64.54 -9.58
C ALA A 97 -5.79 63.34 -10.44
N HIS A 98 -4.61 63.41 -11.07
CA HIS A 98 -4.01 62.26 -11.75
C HIS A 98 -3.64 61.14 -10.75
N LYS A 99 -3.02 61.46 -9.60
CA LYS A 99 -2.70 60.46 -8.57
C LYS A 99 -3.94 59.82 -7.93
N ASP A 100 -5.01 60.57 -7.71
CA ASP A 100 -6.28 60.03 -7.22
C ASP A 100 -6.94 59.10 -8.26
N ASN A 101 -6.88 59.45 -9.55
CA ASN A 101 -7.33 58.57 -10.63
C ASN A 101 -6.48 57.30 -10.73
N ASP A 102 -5.14 57.40 -10.66
CA ASP A 102 -4.23 56.26 -10.64
C ASP A 102 -4.56 55.33 -9.45
N ALA A 103 -4.70 55.88 -8.25
CA ALA A 103 -5.08 55.13 -7.04
C ALA A 103 -6.43 54.42 -7.20
N LEU A 104 -7.43 55.06 -7.81
CA LEU A 104 -8.72 54.45 -8.13
C LEU A 104 -8.61 53.34 -9.19
N THR A 105 -7.70 53.41 -10.16
CA THR A 105 -7.46 52.29 -11.10
C THR A 105 -6.76 51.12 -10.42
N ILE A 106 -5.76 51.39 -9.57
CA ILE A 106 -5.05 50.37 -8.77
C ILE A 106 -6.04 49.67 -7.83
N GLN A 107 -6.94 50.41 -7.18
CA GLN A 107 -7.98 49.84 -6.32
C GLN A 107 -8.97 48.96 -7.12
N LYS A 108 -9.35 49.36 -8.33
CA LYS A 108 -10.20 48.54 -9.23
C LYS A 108 -9.50 47.24 -9.63
N TYR A 109 -8.20 47.27 -9.95
CA TYR A 109 -7.44 46.06 -10.27
C TYR A 109 -7.29 45.14 -9.04
N ALA A 110 -6.97 45.69 -7.87
CA ALA A 110 -6.94 44.92 -6.62
C ALA A 110 -8.28 44.22 -6.33
N GLN A 111 -9.42 44.90 -6.50
CA GLN A 111 -10.75 44.29 -6.33
C GLN A 111 -11.03 43.18 -7.38
N GLN A 112 -10.57 43.34 -8.61
CA GLN A 112 -10.68 42.29 -9.64
C GLN A 112 -9.81 41.08 -9.30
N ASP A 113 -8.59 41.30 -8.81
CA ASP A 113 -7.65 40.24 -8.44
C ASP A 113 -8.08 39.52 -7.16
N ASP A 114 -8.62 40.22 -6.15
CA ASP A 114 -9.34 39.61 -5.01
C ASP A 114 -10.54 38.75 -5.47
N GLY A 115 -11.18 39.14 -6.58
CA GLY A 115 -12.24 38.37 -7.22
C GLY A 115 -11.73 37.11 -7.93
N LYS A 116 -10.56 37.18 -8.58
CA LYS A 116 -9.87 36.02 -9.19
C LYS A 116 -9.34 35.08 -8.12
N LEU A 117 -8.67 35.61 -7.09
CA LEU A 117 -8.13 34.85 -5.95
C LEU A 117 -9.24 34.05 -5.26
N ARG A 118 -10.38 34.67 -4.92
CA ARG A 118 -11.52 33.94 -4.32
C ARG A 118 -12.05 32.80 -5.21
N LYS A 119 -12.10 33.00 -6.54
CA LYS A 119 -12.48 31.93 -7.49
C LYS A 119 -11.45 30.80 -7.53
N LEU A 120 -10.15 31.13 -7.54
CA LEU A 120 -9.07 30.15 -7.55
C LEU A 120 -8.97 29.37 -6.23
N SER A 121 -9.14 30.03 -5.08
CA SER A 121 -9.22 29.39 -3.76
C SER A 121 -10.38 28.40 -3.68
N LEU A 122 -11.58 28.79 -4.13
CA LEU A 122 -12.74 27.90 -4.20
C LEU A 122 -12.50 26.71 -5.16
N GLN A 123 -11.84 26.95 -6.29
CA GLN A 123 -11.48 25.89 -7.23
C GLN A 123 -10.46 24.91 -6.64
N ILE A 124 -9.46 25.41 -5.89
CA ILE A 124 -8.49 24.59 -5.15
C ILE A 124 -9.23 23.76 -4.09
N GLU A 125 -10.11 24.35 -3.30
CA GLU A 125 -10.91 23.65 -2.28
C GLU A 125 -11.76 22.53 -2.88
N ILE A 126 -12.51 22.81 -3.95
CA ILE A 126 -13.30 21.81 -4.69
C ILE A 126 -12.41 20.67 -5.21
N GLN A 127 -11.24 20.98 -5.78
CA GLN A 127 -10.32 19.95 -6.25
C GLN A 127 -9.69 19.15 -5.10
N THR A 128 -9.39 19.77 -3.96
CA THR A 128 -8.91 19.09 -2.75
C THR A 128 -9.96 18.13 -2.19
N VAL A 129 -11.22 18.55 -2.11
CA VAL A 129 -12.35 17.67 -1.72
C VAL A 129 -12.51 16.52 -2.71
N ASN A 130 -12.44 16.77 -4.02
CA ASN A 130 -12.52 15.73 -5.04
C ASN A 130 -11.36 14.74 -4.98
N CYS A 131 -10.13 15.20 -4.73
CA CYS A 131 -8.96 14.33 -4.52
C CYS A 131 -9.12 13.48 -3.25
N ASN A 132 -9.59 14.06 -2.15
CA ASN A 132 -9.85 13.32 -0.91
C ASN A 132 -10.98 12.28 -1.08
N ASN A 133 -12.03 12.59 -1.84
CA ASN A 133 -13.10 11.65 -2.15
C ASN A 133 -12.60 10.51 -3.06
N LYS A 134 -11.84 10.81 -4.11
CA LYS A 134 -11.20 9.79 -4.96
C LYS A 134 -10.23 8.91 -4.18
N ARG A 135 -9.49 9.49 -3.23
CA ARG A 135 -8.62 8.73 -2.33
C ARG A 135 -9.42 7.79 -1.42
N ARG A 136 -10.52 8.24 -0.81
CA ARG A 136 -11.41 7.38 -0.02
C ARG A 136 -11.98 6.22 -0.84
N ILE A 137 -12.36 6.46 -2.10
CA ILE A 137 -12.81 5.39 -3.00
C ILE A 137 -11.67 4.41 -3.24
N LEU A 138 -10.45 4.88 -3.58
CA LEU A 138 -9.28 4.01 -3.75
C LEU A 138 -8.93 3.21 -2.48
N ASP A 139 -8.98 3.84 -1.31
CA ASP A 139 -8.71 3.20 -0.01
C ASP A 139 -9.78 2.13 0.29
N ASN A 140 -11.05 2.35 -0.04
CA ASN A 140 -12.13 1.37 0.06
C ASN A 140 -11.94 0.18 -0.91
N GLU A 141 -11.74 0.45 -2.20
CA GLU A 141 -11.51 -0.57 -3.24
C GLU A 141 -10.28 -1.43 -2.92
N LEU A 142 -9.25 -0.84 -2.31
CA LEU A 142 -8.08 -1.56 -1.77
C LEU A 142 -8.46 -2.48 -0.61
N THR A 143 -9.33 -2.05 0.32
CA THR A 143 -9.82 -2.94 1.40
C THR A 143 -10.74 -4.04 0.88
N GLU A 144 -11.57 -3.78 -0.12
CA GLU A 144 -12.45 -4.79 -0.73
C GLU A 144 -11.66 -5.82 -1.54
N THR A 145 -10.66 -5.40 -2.31
CA THR A 145 -9.76 -6.31 -3.03
C THR A 145 -8.86 -7.11 -2.09
N LEU A 146 -8.39 -6.53 -0.97
CA LEU A 146 -7.69 -7.27 0.08
C LEU A 146 -8.60 -8.29 0.78
N ALA A 147 -9.86 -7.94 1.07
CA ALA A 147 -10.83 -8.87 1.65
C ALA A 147 -11.12 -10.04 0.69
N ALA A 148 -11.39 -9.76 -0.58
CA ALA A 148 -11.59 -10.77 -1.61
C ALA A 148 -10.34 -11.67 -1.81
N GLN A 149 -9.13 -11.11 -1.71
CA GLN A 149 -7.91 -11.93 -1.74
C GLN A 149 -7.82 -12.85 -0.51
N ILE A 150 -8.10 -12.35 0.70
CA ILE A 150 -8.10 -13.16 1.93
C ILE A 150 -9.16 -14.27 1.86
N GLU A 151 -10.33 -14.01 1.26
CA GLU A 151 -11.36 -15.03 1.01
C GLU A 151 -10.90 -16.07 -0.03
N LEU A 152 -10.23 -15.65 -1.10
CA LEU A 152 -9.65 -16.56 -2.10
C LEU A 152 -8.53 -17.43 -1.51
N ASP A 153 -7.60 -16.85 -0.76
CA ASP A 153 -6.53 -17.61 -0.08
C ASP A 153 -7.10 -18.59 0.95
N LYS A 154 -8.13 -18.17 1.71
CA LYS A 154 -8.83 -19.05 2.66
C LYS A 154 -9.59 -20.18 1.96
N THR A 155 -10.31 -19.91 0.87
CA THR A 155 -10.98 -20.97 0.10
C THR A 155 -9.97 -21.92 -0.54
N ALA A 156 -8.79 -21.44 -0.95
CA ALA A 156 -7.70 -22.30 -1.41
C ALA A 156 -7.15 -23.22 -0.30
N ASP A 157 -7.04 -22.74 0.94
CA ASP A 157 -6.70 -23.58 2.10
C ASP A 157 -7.81 -24.57 2.50
N ASP A 158 -9.09 -24.16 2.42
CA ASP A 158 -10.22 -25.05 2.60
C ASP A 158 -10.26 -26.14 1.49
N PHE A 159 -9.97 -25.79 0.23
CA PHE A 159 -9.81 -26.76 -0.86
C PHE A 159 -8.64 -27.72 -0.64
N ARG A 160 -7.48 -27.24 -0.16
CA ARG A 160 -6.33 -28.09 0.20
C ARG A 160 -6.71 -29.09 1.30
N ARG A 161 -7.43 -28.64 2.33
CA ARG A 161 -7.90 -29.49 3.44
C ARG A 161 -8.90 -30.54 2.96
N VAL A 162 -9.94 -30.14 2.23
CA VAL A 162 -10.94 -31.07 1.67
C VAL A 162 -10.31 -32.07 0.69
N HIS A 163 -9.26 -31.67 -0.04
CA HIS A 163 -8.52 -32.61 -0.90
C HIS A 163 -7.70 -33.63 -0.10
N GLN A 164 -7.09 -33.22 1.03
CA GLN A 164 -6.41 -34.13 1.96
C GLN A 164 -7.41 -35.09 2.64
N GLU A 165 -8.50 -34.56 3.19
CA GLU A 165 -9.60 -35.34 3.78
C GLU A 165 -10.17 -36.36 2.78
N ARG A 166 -10.38 -35.95 1.51
CA ARG A 166 -10.78 -36.86 0.42
C ARG A 166 -9.73 -37.92 0.13
N GLN A 167 -8.44 -37.58 0.12
CA GLN A 167 -7.37 -38.55 -0.15
C GLN A 167 -7.21 -39.56 1.00
N ASP A 168 -7.40 -39.14 2.24
CA ASP A 168 -7.41 -40.03 3.41
C ASP A 168 -8.68 -40.88 3.49
N LEU A 169 -9.83 -40.37 3.06
CA LEU A 169 -11.04 -41.18 2.87
C LEU A 169 -10.83 -42.22 1.76
N ILE A 170 -10.19 -41.87 0.64
CA ILE A 170 -9.83 -42.81 -0.43
C ILE A 170 -8.89 -43.90 0.12
N ARG A 171 -7.84 -43.53 0.87
CA ARG A 171 -6.95 -44.49 1.55
C ARG A 171 -7.70 -45.41 2.50
N GLN A 172 -8.67 -44.90 3.26
CA GLN A 172 -9.50 -45.73 4.14
C GLN A 172 -10.35 -46.71 3.32
N TRP A 173 -10.96 -46.26 2.21
CA TRP A 173 -11.69 -47.13 1.28
C TRP A 173 -10.79 -48.21 0.65
N GLU A 174 -9.62 -47.84 0.13
CA GLU A 174 -8.61 -48.77 -0.40
C GLU A 174 -8.23 -49.83 0.64
N ASN A 175 -7.96 -49.42 1.89
CA ASN A 175 -7.69 -50.34 3.00
C ASN A 175 -8.88 -51.26 3.33
N THR A 176 -10.13 -50.77 3.28
CA THR A 176 -11.31 -51.63 3.48
C THR A 176 -11.52 -52.63 2.34
N ILE A 177 -11.22 -52.24 1.09
CA ILE A 177 -11.28 -53.13 -0.07
C ILE A 177 -10.18 -54.19 0.02
N GLU A 178 -8.96 -53.82 0.42
CA GLU A 178 -7.89 -54.79 0.71
C GLU A 178 -8.27 -55.77 1.83
N GLN A 179 -8.89 -55.28 2.91
CA GLN A 179 -9.37 -56.14 4.00
C GLN A 179 -10.50 -57.06 3.55
N MET A 180 -11.40 -56.59 2.68
CA MET A 180 -12.43 -57.42 2.06
C MET A 180 -11.82 -58.50 1.16
N GLN A 181 -10.89 -58.15 0.27
CA GLN A 181 -10.19 -59.14 -0.58
C GLN A 181 -9.40 -60.17 0.23
N LYS A 182 -8.77 -59.76 1.34
CA LYS A 182 -8.09 -60.68 2.27
C LYS A 182 -9.11 -61.60 2.95
N ARG A 183 -10.28 -61.09 3.36
CA ARG A 183 -11.40 -61.89 3.89
C ARG A 183 -11.97 -62.86 2.87
N ASP A 184 -12.11 -62.45 1.61
CA ASP A 184 -12.58 -63.32 0.53
C ASP A 184 -11.57 -64.46 0.26
N GLN A 185 -10.26 -64.16 0.25
CA GLN A 185 -9.20 -65.17 0.18
C GLN A 185 -9.17 -66.09 1.41
N GLU A 186 -9.40 -65.56 2.62
CA GLU A 186 -9.57 -66.36 3.84
C GLU A 186 -10.79 -67.29 3.68
N ILE A 187 -11.93 -66.79 3.21
CA ILE A 187 -13.16 -67.55 2.96
C ILE A 187 -12.95 -68.64 1.90
N ASP A 188 -12.27 -68.34 0.79
CA ASP A 188 -11.92 -69.33 -0.24
C ASP A 188 -10.98 -70.40 0.31
N SER A 189 -9.97 -70.03 1.11
CA SER A 189 -9.10 -71.00 1.79
C SER A 189 -9.88 -71.88 2.77
N CYS A 190 -10.85 -71.32 3.50
CA CYS A 190 -11.74 -72.05 4.39
C CYS A 190 -12.70 -72.96 3.60
N ALA A 191 -13.20 -72.52 2.44
CA ALA A 191 -14.04 -73.30 1.55
C ALA A 191 -13.27 -74.47 0.92
N LEU A 192 -12.00 -74.27 0.56
CA LEU A 192 -11.10 -75.32 0.11
C LEU A 192 -10.81 -76.34 1.22
N LEU A 193 -10.53 -75.88 2.45
CA LEU A 193 -10.36 -76.76 3.62
C LEU A 193 -11.65 -77.52 3.96
N LEU A 194 -12.81 -76.88 3.91
CA LEU A 194 -14.12 -77.53 4.05
C LEU A 194 -14.41 -78.52 2.92
N ALA A 195 -13.98 -78.24 1.69
CA ALA A 195 -14.10 -79.17 0.56
C ALA A 195 -13.16 -80.38 0.72
N GLN A 196 -11.94 -80.18 1.21
CA GLN A 196 -11.00 -81.26 1.56
C GLN A 196 -11.57 -82.10 2.71
N ALA A 197 -12.07 -81.48 3.79
CA ALA A 197 -12.72 -82.16 4.90
C ALA A 197 -13.96 -82.94 4.44
N ARG A 198 -14.82 -82.36 3.59
CA ARG A 198 -15.98 -83.07 2.99
C ARG A 198 -15.56 -84.23 2.08
N ARG A 199 -14.43 -84.13 1.35
CA ARG A 199 -13.85 -85.27 0.60
C ARG A 199 -13.34 -86.36 1.53
N ALA A 200 -12.62 -86.00 2.59
CA ALA A 200 -12.14 -86.93 3.61
C ALA A 200 -13.30 -87.64 4.34
N ILE A 201 -14.36 -86.89 4.69
CA ILE A 201 -15.61 -87.45 5.23
C ILE A 201 -16.23 -88.42 4.24
N ARG A 202 -16.41 -88.06 2.97
CA ARG A 202 -16.96 -88.99 1.94
C ARG A 202 -16.13 -90.27 1.77
N VAL A 203 -14.80 -90.20 1.88
CA VAL A 203 -13.92 -91.38 1.85
C VAL A 203 -14.03 -92.21 3.14
N LYS A 204 -14.22 -91.57 4.30
CA LYS A 204 -14.55 -92.28 5.56
C LYS A 204 -15.95 -92.88 5.53
N GLU A 205 -16.93 -92.22 4.90
CA GLU A 205 -18.29 -92.73 4.67
C GLU A 205 -18.32 -93.90 3.68
N SER A 206 -17.51 -93.89 2.62
CA SER A 206 -17.38 -95.05 1.74
C SER A 206 -16.74 -96.21 2.50
N VAL A 207 -15.61 -96.00 3.17
CA VAL A 207 -14.98 -97.05 4.00
C VAL A 207 -15.90 -97.55 5.12
N LEU A 208 -16.75 -96.68 5.70
CA LEU A 208 -17.77 -97.10 6.66
C LEU A 208 -18.89 -97.91 6.00
N LYS A 209 -19.34 -97.55 4.79
CA LYS A 209 -20.30 -98.36 4.02
C LYS A 209 -19.70 -99.72 3.64
N ASP A 210 -18.45 -99.75 3.20
CA ASP A 210 -17.72 -100.98 2.89
C ASP A 210 -17.59 -101.86 4.15
N LYS A 211 -17.31 -101.26 5.32
CA LYS A 211 -17.27 -101.98 6.60
C LYS A 211 -18.64 -102.41 7.13
N VAL A 212 -19.70 -101.65 6.87
CA VAL A 212 -21.08 -102.03 7.20
C VAL A 212 -21.58 -103.13 6.26
N GLN A 213 -21.24 -103.10 4.98
CA GLN A 213 -21.50 -104.20 4.04
C GLN A 213 -20.69 -105.45 4.40
N PHE A 214 -19.42 -105.29 4.78
CA PHE A 214 -18.62 -106.40 5.31
C PHE A 214 -19.25 -106.99 6.58
N LEU A 215 -19.64 -106.18 7.56
CA LEU A 215 -20.34 -106.65 8.77
C LEU A 215 -21.69 -107.28 8.46
N ALA A 216 -22.44 -106.77 7.47
CA ALA A 216 -23.69 -107.36 7.02
C ALA A 216 -23.44 -108.74 6.39
N ASN A 217 -22.44 -108.87 5.51
CA ASN A 217 -22.05 -110.14 4.90
C ASN A 217 -21.55 -111.14 5.96
N GLU A 218 -20.70 -110.73 6.89
CA GLU A 218 -20.25 -111.59 8.00
C GLU A 218 -21.40 -111.97 8.95
N SER A 219 -22.38 -111.09 9.18
CA SER A 219 -23.59 -111.44 9.93
C SER A 219 -24.48 -112.43 9.17
N GLY A 220 -24.55 -112.30 7.83
CA GLY A 220 -25.24 -113.26 6.96
C GLY A 220 -24.55 -114.62 6.95
N ASN A 221 -23.22 -114.64 6.85
CA ASN A 221 -22.37 -115.82 6.98
C ASN A 221 -22.60 -116.48 8.34
N ASN A 222 -22.60 -115.72 9.44
CA ASN A 222 -22.90 -116.24 10.78
C ASN A 222 -24.32 -116.81 10.89
N ILE A 223 -25.34 -116.15 10.33
CA ILE A 223 -26.71 -116.69 10.29
C ILE A 223 -26.79 -117.96 9.42
N GLU A 224 -25.98 -118.09 8.37
CA GLU A 224 -25.84 -119.35 7.64
C GLU A 224 -25.11 -120.42 8.44
N PHE A 225 -24.05 -120.08 9.17
CA PHE A 225 -23.36 -121.02 10.06
C PHE A 225 -24.26 -121.47 11.20
N GLU A 226 -25.03 -120.58 11.83
CA GLU A 226 -26.07 -120.93 12.83
C GLU A 226 -27.14 -121.85 12.24
N LYS A 227 -27.59 -121.63 11.00
CA LYS A 227 -28.51 -122.56 10.30
C LYS A 227 -27.86 -123.92 10.06
N ARG A 228 -26.59 -123.96 9.61
CA ARG A 228 -25.84 -125.21 9.38
C ARG A 228 -25.59 -125.96 10.69
N ILE A 229 -25.26 -125.24 11.77
CA ILE A 229 -25.14 -125.77 13.14
C ILE A 229 -26.48 -126.31 13.62
N SER A 230 -27.59 -125.56 13.47
CA SER A 230 -28.92 -126.05 13.87
C SER A 230 -29.37 -127.29 13.08
N ILE A 231 -28.97 -127.43 11.81
CA ILE A 231 -29.20 -128.65 11.01
C ILE A 231 -28.32 -129.80 11.54
N ALA A 232 -27.04 -129.55 11.82
CA ALA A 232 -26.12 -130.54 12.38
C ALA A 232 -26.54 -130.99 13.79
N ASP A 233 -27.01 -130.08 14.65
CA ASP A 233 -27.56 -130.39 15.97
C ASP A 233 -28.83 -131.24 15.88
N ARG A 234 -29.71 -130.95 14.91
CA ARG A 234 -30.90 -131.79 14.63
C ARG A 234 -30.50 -133.18 14.11
N GLN A 235 -29.44 -133.29 13.32
CA GLN A 235 -28.89 -134.58 12.88
C GLN A 235 -28.24 -135.34 14.04
N ALA A 236 -27.44 -134.66 14.88
CA ALA A 236 -26.83 -135.24 16.07
C ALA A 236 -27.88 -135.66 17.12
N ALA A 237 -28.97 -134.91 17.28
CA ALA A 237 -30.10 -135.27 18.13
C ALA A 237 -30.84 -136.51 17.61
N LYS A 238 -31.05 -136.62 16.30
CA LYS A 238 -31.58 -137.85 15.69
C LYS A 238 -30.66 -139.05 15.91
N LEU A 239 -29.37 -138.91 15.58
CA LEU A 239 -28.38 -139.97 15.77
C LEU A 239 -28.24 -140.39 17.24
N ARG A 240 -28.43 -139.48 18.21
CA ARG A 240 -28.49 -139.81 19.64
C ARG A 240 -29.74 -140.60 20.03
N LEU A 241 -30.91 -140.28 19.45
CA LEU A 241 -32.15 -141.03 19.69
C LEU A 241 -32.13 -142.41 19.01
N GLU A 242 -31.58 -142.48 17.79
CA GLU A 242 -31.33 -143.74 17.07
C GLU A 242 -30.33 -144.61 17.83
N TYR A 243 -29.23 -144.03 18.34
CA TYR A 243 -28.28 -144.71 19.23
C TYR A 243 -28.96 -145.21 20.51
N GLN A 244 -29.79 -144.40 21.19
CA GLN A 244 -30.51 -144.84 22.38
C GLN A 244 -31.52 -145.96 22.09
N ALA A 245 -32.16 -145.96 20.91
CA ALA A 245 -33.04 -147.05 20.50
C ALA A 245 -32.27 -148.37 20.32
N GLU A 246 -31.10 -148.34 19.66
CA GLU A 246 -30.28 -149.54 19.47
C GLU A 246 -29.56 -149.99 20.76
N GLU A 247 -29.20 -149.08 21.66
CA GLU A 247 -28.69 -149.41 23.00
C GLU A 247 -29.79 -150.14 23.82
N ASN A 248 -31.03 -149.67 23.78
CA ASN A 248 -32.17 -150.35 24.39
C ASN A 248 -32.45 -151.73 23.75
N ASN A 249 -32.35 -151.85 22.42
CA ASN A 249 -32.46 -153.13 21.72
C ASN A 249 -31.36 -154.11 22.17
N ARG A 250 -30.12 -153.64 22.31
CA ARG A 250 -28.99 -154.42 22.80
C ARG A 250 -29.22 -154.90 24.23
N GLU A 251 -29.79 -154.07 25.12
CA GLU A 251 -30.12 -154.48 26.49
C GLU A 251 -31.27 -155.49 26.54
N ALA A 252 -32.30 -155.34 25.71
CA ALA A 252 -33.37 -156.34 25.59
C ALA A 252 -32.81 -157.72 25.17
N LEU A 253 -31.98 -157.76 24.11
CA LEU A 253 -31.34 -158.98 23.62
C LEU A 253 -30.34 -159.58 24.64
N GLN A 254 -29.64 -158.75 25.42
CA GLN A 254 -28.77 -159.22 26.50
C GLN A 254 -29.58 -159.90 27.62
N ASN A 255 -30.70 -159.31 28.02
CA ASN A 255 -31.60 -159.89 29.02
C ASN A 255 -32.19 -161.22 28.53
N GLU A 256 -32.64 -161.30 27.26
CA GLU A 256 -33.09 -162.56 26.66
C GLU A 256 -31.98 -163.63 26.69
N LEU A 257 -30.76 -163.28 26.25
CA LEU A 257 -29.60 -164.18 26.25
C LEU A 257 -29.30 -164.74 27.65
N ASP A 258 -29.34 -163.90 28.69
CA ASP A 258 -29.03 -164.33 30.05
C ASP A 258 -30.16 -165.16 30.69
N THR A 259 -31.43 -164.93 30.34
CA THR A 259 -32.51 -165.86 30.71
C THR A 259 -32.36 -167.22 30.03
N LEU A 260 -31.94 -167.26 28.76
CA LEU A 260 -31.71 -168.51 28.03
C LEU A 260 -30.53 -169.31 28.61
N LYS A 261 -29.44 -168.64 29.03
CA LYS A 261 -28.34 -169.31 29.76
C LYS A 261 -28.82 -169.98 31.04
N ALA A 262 -29.59 -169.27 31.87
CA ALA A 262 -30.11 -169.82 33.13
C ALA A 262 -30.98 -171.07 32.93
N VAL A 263 -31.76 -171.13 31.84
CA VAL A 263 -32.52 -172.33 31.46
C VAL A 263 -31.60 -173.46 31.00
N VAL A 264 -30.60 -173.16 30.16
CA VAL A 264 -29.63 -174.16 29.66
C VAL A 264 -28.85 -174.79 30.81
N ASP A 265 -28.28 -173.99 31.72
CA ASP A 265 -27.47 -174.48 32.84
C ASP A 265 -28.29 -175.36 33.80
N GLY A 266 -29.57 -175.03 34.02
CA GLY A 266 -30.51 -175.87 34.76
C GLY A 266 -30.73 -177.24 34.10
N THR A 267 -31.07 -177.25 32.80
CA THR A 267 -31.29 -178.50 32.05
C THR A 267 -30.03 -179.35 31.91
N ALA A 268 -28.84 -178.73 31.87
CA ALA A 268 -27.56 -179.45 31.84
C ALA A 268 -27.32 -180.23 33.14
N SER A 269 -27.60 -179.62 34.30
CA SER A 269 -27.46 -180.27 35.61
C SER A 269 -28.41 -181.48 35.76
N GLU A 270 -29.67 -181.33 35.34
CA GLU A 270 -30.63 -182.44 35.32
C GLU A 270 -30.17 -183.57 34.39
N LEU A 271 -29.66 -183.25 33.20
CA LEU A 271 -29.18 -184.23 32.22
C LEU A 271 -27.99 -185.04 32.74
N GLU A 272 -27.06 -184.42 33.47
CA GLU A 272 -25.93 -185.13 34.09
C GLU A 272 -26.36 -186.04 35.23
N SER A 273 -27.35 -185.63 36.05
CA SER A 273 -27.94 -186.53 37.06
C SER A 273 -28.48 -187.82 36.41
N MET A 274 -29.23 -187.70 35.31
CA MET A 274 -29.80 -188.83 34.56
C MET A 274 -28.73 -189.71 33.90
N ARG A 275 -27.63 -189.12 33.41
CA ARG A 275 -26.50 -189.87 32.81
C ARG A 275 -25.85 -190.83 33.82
N THR A 276 -25.74 -190.46 35.09
CA THR A 276 -25.17 -191.35 36.13
C THR A 276 -26.06 -192.56 36.41
N LEU A 277 -27.38 -192.38 36.44
CA LEU A 277 -28.35 -193.49 36.58
C LEU A 277 -28.29 -194.47 35.39
N VAL A 278 -28.21 -193.95 34.16
CA VAL A 278 -28.10 -194.77 32.94
C VAL A 278 -26.78 -195.54 32.89
N ALA A 279 -25.68 -194.99 33.42
CA ALA A 279 -24.39 -195.71 33.49
C ALA A 279 -24.47 -196.96 34.37
N ASN A 280 -25.15 -196.89 35.52
CA ASN A 280 -25.34 -198.04 36.40
C ASN A 280 -26.21 -199.13 35.75
N LEU A 281 -27.35 -198.74 35.14
CA LEU A 281 -28.25 -199.69 34.47
C LEU A 281 -27.62 -200.40 33.26
N LYS A 282 -26.63 -199.79 32.58
CA LYS A 282 -25.88 -200.46 31.50
C LYS A 282 -25.05 -201.64 31.99
N LYS A 283 -24.57 -201.62 33.25
CA LYS A 283 -23.75 -202.69 33.83
C LYS A 283 -24.56 -203.98 33.99
N ASP A 284 -25.75 -203.88 34.56
CA ASP A 284 -26.67 -205.01 34.81
C ASP A 284 -27.21 -205.67 33.53
N ILE A 285 -27.14 -204.97 32.38
CA ILE A 285 -27.61 -205.47 31.09
C ILE A 285 -26.59 -206.42 30.45
N GLN A 286 -25.28 -206.12 30.50
CA GLN A 286 -24.30 -206.93 29.76
C GLN A 286 -23.96 -208.27 30.42
N ASP A 287 -24.14 -208.40 31.74
CA ASP A 287 -24.09 -209.70 32.43
C ASP A 287 -25.18 -210.68 31.93
N LYS A 288 -26.24 -210.19 31.28
CA LYS A 288 -27.27 -211.04 30.64
C LYS A 288 -26.90 -211.45 29.22
N THR A 289 -26.16 -210.65 28.44
CA THR A 289 -25.68 -211.06 27.11
C THR A 289 -24.74 -212.26 27.16
N LEU A 290 -23.94 -212.41 28.22
CA LEU A 290 -23.06 -213.56 28.41
C LEU A 290 -23.80 -214.91 28.53
N ARG A 291 -25.12 -214.92 28.76
CA ARG A 291 -25.96 -216.13 28.71
C ARG A 291 -26.49 -216.48 27.32
N LEU A 292 -26.52 -215.53 26.38
CA LEU A 292 -27.07 -215.76 25.04
C LEU A 292 -26.08 -216.51 24.13
N ASN A 293 -24.77 -216.29 24.37
CA ASN A 293 -23.68 -217.00 23.70
C ASN A 293 -23.78 -218.54 23.84
N LEU A 294 -24.46 -219.07 24.87
CA LEU A 294 -24.56 -220.53 25.11
C LEU A 294 -25.55 -221.26 24.19
N ILE A 295 -26.35 -220.53 23.39
CA ILE A 295 -27.43 -221.12 22.57
C ILE A 295 -27.15 -220.98 21.06
N MET A 296 -26.39 -219.97 20.61
CA MET A 296 -26.13 -219.78 19.18
C MET A 296 -25.14 -220.79 18.57
N ASP A 297 -24.25 -221.38 19.37
CA ASP A 297 -23.33 -222.46 18.94
C ASP A 297 -24.09 -223.68 18.38
N GLN A 298 -25.39 -223.84 18.68
CA GLN A 298 -26.22 -224.91 18.12
C GLN A 298 -26.59 -224.68 16.64
N ASN A 299 -26.62 -223.43 16.17
CA ASN A 299 -27.01 -223.07 14.79
C ASN A 299 -25.86 -223.16 13.77
N GLU A 300 -24.60 -223.30 14.22
CA GLU A 300 -23.42 -223.46 13.35
C GLU A 300 -23.51 -224.71 12.45
N THR A 301 -24.38 -225.66 12.82
CA THR A 301 -24.53 -226.97 12.19
C THR A 301 -25.47 -227.03 10.97
N LEU A 302 -26.36 -226.03 10.75
CA LEU A 302 -27.42 -226.13 9.72
C LEU A 302 -27.27 -225.22 8.50
N ALA A 303 -26.58 -224.07 8.60
CA ALA A 303 -26.39 -223.16 7.46
C ALA A 303 -25.34 -223.63 6.43
N ASN A 304 -24.61 -224.71 6.72
CA ASN A 304 -23.47 -225.24 5.95
C ASN A 304 -23.83 -225.88 4.57
N LYS A 305 -24.94 -225.47 3.94
CA LYS A 305 -25.50 -226.06 2.71
C LYS A 305 -25.60 -225.13 1.49
N LEU A 306 -25.10 -223.89 1.56
CA LEU A 306 -25.01 -223.00 0.39
C LEU A 306 -23.87 -221.96 0.61
N LYS A 307 -22.64 -222.06 0.08
CA LYS A 307 -22.04 -222.82 -1.03
C LYS A 307 -22.74 -222.57 -2.38
N PHE A 308 -22.12 -221.97 -3.40
CA PHE A 308 -20.71 -221.59 -3.63
C PHE A 308 -20.68 -220.55 -4.79
N VAL A 309 -19.52 -219.93 -5.11
CA VAL A 309 -19.29 -218.97 -6.24
C VAL A 309 -19.91 -217.56 -6.03
N THR A 310 -19.18 -216.42 -6.02
CA THR A 310 -17.72 -216.15 -6.09
C THR A 310 -17.32 -214.83 -5.39
N TYR A 311 -16.31 -214.88 -4.52
CA TYR A 311 -15.12 -213.99 -4.34
C TYR A 311 -15.20 -212.48 -4.76
N GLN A 312 -14.92 -211.49 -3.89
CA GLN A 312 -13.67 -211.09 -3.17
C GLN A 312 -12.59 -210.44 -4.08
N ALA A 313 -11.76 -209.45 -3.66
CA ALA A 313 -11.53 -208.76 -2.36
C ALA A 313 -11.08 -207.27 -2.62
N LEU A 314 -11.18 -206.29 -1.71
CA LEU A 314 -10.23 -205.90 -0.62
C LEU A 314 -8.73 -205.83 -1.06
N SER A 315 -7.87 -204.89 -0.68
CA SER A 315 -7.92 -203.57 0.04
C SER A 315 -6.52 -202.89 -0.22
N GLU A 316 -5.97 -201.79 0.35
CA GLU A 316 -6.21 -200.89 1.50
C GLU A 316 -5.93 -199.40 1.10
N GLU A 317 -5.35 -198.57 1.98
CA GLU A 317 -5.20 -197.10 1.84
C GLU A 317 -3.74 -196.59 2.06
N GLU A 318 -3.49 -195.28 1.91
CA GLU A 318 -2.20 -194.54 1.98
C GLU A 318 -1.11 -194.80 0.91
N LYS A 319 -0.95 -193.83 -0.03
CA LYS A 319 0.32 -193.10 -0.28
C LYS A 319 0.20 -192.05 -1.41
N ALA A 320 0.28 -190.78 -1.04
CA ALA A 320 0.48 -189.70 -2.00
C ALA A 320 1.96 -189.62 -2.43
N CYS A 321 2.29 -190.07 -3.66
CA CYS A 321 3.57 -189.76 -4.35
C CYS A 321 3.61 -190.14 -5.84
N LYS A 322 2.45 -190.12 -6.54
CA LYS A 322 2.32 -190.20 -8.00
C LYS A 322 1.19 -189.24 -8.41
N ILE A 323 1.17 -188.59 -9.57
CA ILE A 323 1.78 -188.97 -10.86
C ILE A 323 2.56 -187.78 -11.47
N GLU A 324 3.88 -187.75 -11.28
CA GLU A 324 4.81 -187.01 -12.17
C GLU A 324 5.34 -187.90 -13.31
N GLU A 325 5.03 -189.21 -13.32
CA GLU A 325 5.50 -190.17 -14.34
C GLU A 325 4.82 -190.03 -15.73
N LEU A 326 4.36 -188.83 -16.08
CA LEU A 326 3.61 -188.48 -17.29
C LEU A 326 4.44 -188.46 -18.60
N LEU A 327 5.66 -189.01 -18.60
CA LEU A 327 6.66 -188.86 -19.68
C LEU A 327 7.08 -190.17 -20.37
N LYS A 328 6.76 -191.36 -19.83
CA LYS A 328 7.29 -192.64 -20.37
C LYS A 328 6.51 -193.24 -21.56
N GLU A 329 5.33 -192.74 -21.91
CA GLU A 329 4.55 -193.29 -23.03
C GLU A 329 5.11 -192.92 -24.42
N LYS A 330 6.00 -191.91 -24.52
CA LYS A 330 6.46 -191.37 -25.80
C LYS A 330 7.40 -192.27 -26.60
N GLU A 331 8.12 -193.20 -25.95
CA GLU A 331 9.21 -193.94 -26.60
C GLU A 331 8.76 -195.17 -27.42
N LYS A 332 7.52 -195.65 -27.24
CA LYS A 332 7.07 -196.91 -27.88
C LYS A 332 6.80 -196.77 -29.39
N ASN A 333 6.44 -195.57 -29.86
CA ASN A 333 5.93 -195.36 -31.22
C ASN A 333 7.01 -195.29 -32.33
N MET A 334 8.30 -195.33 -31.99
CA MET A 334 9.38 -195.15 -32.99
C MET A 334 9.71 -196.38 -33.83
N LYS A 335 9.32 -197.60 -33.43
CA LYS A 335 9.76 -198.86 -34.07
C LYS A 335 8.81 -199.45 -35.13
N GLU A 336 7.61 -198.90 -35.30
CA GLU A 336 6.63 -199.43 -36.27
C GLU A 336 6.75 -198.82 -37.68
N LYS A 337 7.61 -197.81 -37.87
CA LYS A 337 7.66 -197.02 -39.11
C LYS A 337 8.64 -197.51 -40.19
N GLU A 338 9.69 -198.25 -39.81
CA GLU A 338 10.74 -198.65 -40.77
C GLU A 338 10.29 -199.78 -41.71
N THR A 339 9.36 -200.63 -41.29
CA THR A 339 8.87 -201.78 -42.08
C THR A 339 8.01 -201.40 -43.29
N GLN A 340 7.52 -200.15 -43.35
CA GLN A 340 6.65 -199.67 -44.44
C GLN A 340 7.41 -199.36 -45.75
N ALA A 341 8.75 -199.34 -45.73
CA ALA A 341 9.57 -198.88 -46.87
C ALA A 341 9.69 -199.88 -48.05
N LEU A 342 9.63 -201.18 -47.79
CA LEU A 342 9.93 -202.21 -48.82
C LEU A 342 8.78 -202.52 -49.79
N GLN A 343 7.53 -202.36 -49.38
CA GLN A 343 6.36 -202.74 -50.20
C GLN A 343 6.05 -201.74 -51.33
N LEU A 344 6.58 -200.52 -51.28
CA LEU A 344 6.27 -199.45 -52.24
C LEU A 344 6.93 -199.62 -53.62
N ARG A 345 7.93 -200.50 -53.76
CA ARG A 345 8.76 -200.60 -54.97
C ARG A 345 8.08 -201.36 -56.12
N ASP A 346 7.34 -202.43 -55.85
CA ASP A 346 6.77 -203.30 -56.89
C ASP A 346 5.43 -202.79 -57.45
N ALA A 347 4.70 -201.96 -56.70
CA ALA A 347 3.46 -201.34 -57.16
C ALA A 347 3.69 -200.33 -58.30
N HIS A 348 4.84 -199.66 -58.29
CA HIS A 348 5.15 -198.53 -59.19
C HIS A 348 5.24 -198.95 -60.67
N PHE A 349 5.67 -200.18 -60.98
CA PHE A 349 5.91 -200.60 -62.36
C PHE A 349 4.62 -200.91 -63.16
N LYS A 350 3.52 -201.28 -62.48
CA LYS A 350 2.25 -201.61 -63.15
C LYS A 350 1.50 -200.36 -63.61
N LYS A 351 1.52 -199.27 -62.83
CA LYS A 351 0.77 -198.04 -63.14
C LYS A 351 1.27 -197.29 -64.39
N THR A 352 2.55 -197.42 -64.75
CA THR A 352 3.13 -196.72 -65.90
C THR A 352 2.53 -197.15 -67.25
N LYS A 353 2.06 -198.41 -67.38
CA LYS A 353 1.46 -198.91 -68.64
C LYS A 353 0.03 -198.43 -68.87
N GLU A 354 -0.74 -198.20 -67.81
CA GLU A 354 -2.12 -197.68 -67.95
C GLU A 354 -2.12 -196.22 -68.42
N LEU A 355 -1.13 -195.44 -67.99
CA LEU A 355 -1.06 -193.99 -68.17
C LEU A 355 -0.97 -193.57 -69.65
N GLN A 356 -0.29 -194.34 -70.51
CA GLN A 356 -0.14 -194.02 -71.94
C GLN A 356 -1.48 -194.05 -72.70
N THR A 357 -2.39 -194.98 -72.36
CA THR A 357 -3.68 -195.13 -73.07
C THR A 357 -4.66 -193.98 -72.82
N LEU A 358 -4.48 -193.22 -71.74
CA LEU A 358 -5.34 -192.06 -71.42
C LEU A 358 -4.91 -190.81 -72.19
N GLN A 359 -3.62 -190.65 -72.52
CA GLN A 359 -3.08 -189.47 -73.21
C GLN A 359 -3.48 -189.34 -74.68
N GLU A 360 -4.01 -190.40 -75.30
CA GLU A 360 -4.54 -190.34 -76.67
C GLU A 360 -5.99 -189.84 -76.70
N ASN A 361 -6.80 -190.27 -75.72
CA ASN A 361 -8.18 -189.83 -75.58
C ASN A 361 -8.29 -188.32 -75.26
N GLU A 362 -7.40 -187.78 -74.42
CA GLU A 362 -7.34 -186.36 -74.05
C GLU A 362 -7.29 -185.43 -75.28
N LYS A 363 -6.47 -185.80 -76.28
CA LYS A 363 -6.26 -185.03 -77.52
C LYS A 363 -7.50 -184.94 -78.41
N SER A 364 -8.49 -185.84 -78.24
CA SER A 364 -9.76 -185.76 -78.96
C SER A 364 -10.68 -184.67 -78.38
N ILE A 365 -10.66 -184.49 -77.06
CA ILE A 365 -11.56 -183.59 -76.32
C ILE A 365 -11.16 -182.13 -76.47
N THR A 366 -9.85 -181.84 -76.53
CA THR A 366 -9.34 -180.46 -76.70
C THR A 366 -9.86 -179.80 -77.98
N SER A 367 -9.91 -180.53 -79.10
CA SER A 367 -10.42 -180.00 -80.38
C SER A 367 -11.89 -179.53 -80.32
N LEU A 368 -12.73 -180.20 -79.52
CA LEU A 368 -14.13 -179.82 -79.30
C LEU A 368 -14.28 -178.58 -78.40
N ILE A 369 -13.31 -178.32 -77.52
CA ILE A 369 -13.29 -177.15 -76.63
C ILE A 369 -12.98 -175.89 -77.44
N GLU A 370 -12.03 -175.96 -78.38
CA GLU A 370 -11.63 -174.81 -79.22
C GLU A 370 -12.79 -174.27 -80.07
N GLY A 371 -13.62 -175.16 -80.64
CA GLY A 371 -14.83 -174.78 -81.37
C GLY A 371 -15.82 -173.94 -80.55
N ARG A 372 -15.99 -174.24 -79.25
CA ARG A 372 -16.83 -173.43 -78.34
C ARG A 372 -16.20 -172.06 -78.02
N GLY A 373 -14.88 -171.91 -78.17
CA GLY A 373 -14.17 -170.65 -77.97
C GLY A 373 -14.57 -169.54 -78.95
N GLY A 374 -14.95 -169.89 -80.18
CA GLY A 374 -15.37 -168.93 -81.21
C GLY A 374 -16.64 -168.15 -80.83
N LEU A 375 -17.67 -168.86 -80.34
CA LEU A 375 -18.93 -168.24 -79.89
C LEU A 375 -18.71 -167.25 -78.74
N LYS A 376 -17.81 -167.60 -77.79
CA LYS A 376 -17.45 -166.73 -76.66
C LYS A 376 -16.80 -165.40 -77.10
N LYS A 377 -15.99 -165.40 -78.18
CA LYS A 377 -15.41 -164.17 -78.73
C LYS A 377 -16.47 -163.24 -79.34
N ASN A 378 -17.42 -163.76 -80.11
CA ASN A 378 -18.48 -162.93 -80.71
C ASN A 378 -19.36 -162.22 -79.67
N LEU A 379 -19.72 -162.90 -78.58
CA LEU A 379 -20.45 -162.26 -77.47
C LEU A 379 -19.61 -161.17 -76.78
N LYS A 380 -18.30 -161.40 -76.59
CA LYS A 380 -17.40 -160.40 -75.97
C LYS A 380 -17.26 -159.13 -76.83
N ASN A 381 -17.20 -159.26 -78.16
CA ASN A 381 -17.14 -158.12 -79.07
C ASN A 381 -18.45 -157.30 -79.09
N ARG A 382 -19.61 -157.93 -78.79
CA ARG A 382 -20.89 -157.23 -78.61
C ARG A 382 -20.88 -156.40 -77.33
N LEU A 383 -20.28 -156.91 -76.25
CA LEU A 383 -20.12 -156.20 -74.98
C LEU A 383 -19.28 -154.92 -75.15
N GLN A 384 -18.09 -155.04 -75.78
CA GLN A 384 -17.18 -153.90 -75.96
C GLN A 384 -17.77 -152.74 -76.76
N ARG A 385 -18.73 -152.98 -77.67
CA ARG A 385 -19.43 -151.89 -78.36
C ARG A 385 -20.42 -151.12 -77.46
N LEU A 386 -20.94 -151.76 -76.41
CA LEU A 386 -21.75 -151.09 -75.39
C LEU A 386 -20.86 -150.37 -74.38
N ASP A 387 -19.73 -150.98 -73.97
CA ASP A 387 -18.74 -150.35 -73.08
C ASP A 387 -18.21 -149.02 -73.66
N ILE A 388 -17.93 -148.98 -74.97
CA ILE A 388 -17.50 -147.75 -75.67
C ILE A 388 -18.61 -146.69 -75.71
N GLN A 389 -19.88 -147.07 -75.78
CA GLN A 389 -21.01 -146.13 -75.72
C GLN A 389 -21.26 -145.62 -74.28
N ALA A 390 -21.01 -146.44 -73.26
CA ALA A 390 -21.03 -146.01 -71.87
C ALA A 390 -19.89 -145.01 -71.58
N LEU A 391 -18.69 -145.26 -72.11
CA LEU A 391 -17.55 -144.35 -71.95
C LEU A 391 -17.79 -142.98 -72.60
N SER A 392 -18.35 -142.88 -73.81
CA SER A 392 -18.64 -141.56 -74.41
C SER A 392 -19.79 -140.82 -73.71
N GLN A 393 -20.73 -141.55 -73.08
CA GLN A 393 -21.72 -140.95 -72.18
C GLN A 393 -21.07 -140.48 -70.86
N GLN A 394 -20.05 -141.18 -70.37
CA GLN A 394 -19.28 -140.78 -69.19
C GLN A 394 -18.37 -139.56 -69.47
N GLU A 395 -17.81 -139.45 -70.67
CA GLU A 395 -17.11 -138.24 -71.13
C GLU A 395 -18.07 -137.05 -71.29
N LEU A 396 -19.29 -137.27 -71.79
CA LEU A 396 -20.32 -136.23 -71.86
C LEU A 396 -20.75 -135.77 -70.45
N MET A 397 -20.93 -136.71 -69.51
CA MET A 397 -21.13 -136.43 -68.09
C MET A 397 -19.99 -135.57 -67.53
N TYR A 398 -18.73 -135.99 -67.66
CA TYR A 398 -17.58 -135.24 -67.15
C TYR A 398 -17.47 -133.82 -67.72
N ASN A 399 -17.82 -133.61 -69.00
CA ASN A 399 -17.86 -132.28 -69.59
C ASN A 399 -19.01 -131.42 -69.04
N GLN A 400 -20.17 -132.01 -68.73
CA GLN A 400 -21.27 -131.33 -68.04
C GLN A 400 -20.94 -131.06 -66.57
N ASP A 401 -20.29 -131.99 -65.86
CA ASP A 401 -19.82 -131.81 -64.48
C ASP A 401 -18.75 -130.71 -64.38
N PHE A 402 -17.85 -130.59 -65.36
CA PHE A 402 -16.90 -129.49 -65.43
C PHE A 402 -17.59 -128.13 -65.67
N TYR A 403 -18.65 -128.11 -66.50
CA TYR A 403 -19.47 -126.91 -66.70
C TYR A 403 -20.27 -126.55 -65.44
N ILE A 404 -20.83 -127.56 -64.74
CA ILE A 404 -21.52 -127.41 -63.45
C ILE A 404 -20.55 -126.85 -62.41
N GLN A 405 -19.35 -127.42 -62.23
CA GLN A 405 -18.34 -126.86 -61.30
C GLN A 405 -17.93 -125.42 -61.65
N GLN A 406 -17.94 -125.05 -62.94
CA GLN A 406 -17.66 -123.68 -63.37
C GLN A 406 -18.83 -122.73 -63.05
N VAL A 407 -20.08 -123.20 -63.12
CA VAL A 407 -21.28 -122.48 -62.68
C VAL A 407 -21.36 -122.41 -61.15
N GLU A 408 -21.05 -123.48 -60.41
CA GLU A 408 -20.99 -123.53 -58.95
C GLU A 408 -19.93 -122.58 -58.39
N ARG A 409 -18.73 -122.54 -58.98
CA ARG A 409 -17.71 -121.53 -58.63
C ARG A 409 -18.15 -120.09 -58.90
N ARG A 410 -19.18 -119.88 -59.73
CA ARG A 410 -19.85 -118.59 -59.96
C ARG A 410 -20.99 -118.37 -58.96
N LEU A 411 -21.75 -119.42 -58.61
CA LEU A 411 -22.87 -119.40 -57.67
C LEU A 411 -22.40 -119.19 -56.23
N SER A 412 -21.34 -119.87 -55.79
CA SER A 412 -20.76 -119.71 -54.44
C SER A 412 -20.10 -118.34 -54.24
N ARG A 413 -19.73 -117.65 -55.32
CA ARG A 413 -19.32 -116.22 -55.28
C ARG A 413 -20.51 -115.25 -55.22
N LEU A 414 -21.72 -115.72 -55.54
CA LEU A 414 -22.97 -114.94 -55.49
C LEU A 414 -23.84 -115.24 -54.25
N LYS A 415 -23.62 -116.37 -53.58
CA LYS A 415 -24.35 -116.78 -52.36
C LYS A 415 -23.63 -116.54 -51.03
N GLY A 416 -22.35 -116.17 -51.05
CA GLY A 416 -21.72 -115.39 -49.98
C GLY A 416 -21.80 -115.93 -48.54
N GLU A 417 -21.44 -117.20 -48.31
CA GLU A 417 -21.29 -117.77 -46.96
C GLU A 417 -19.88 -118.34 -46.75
N LEU A 418 -19.16 -117.79 -45.78
CA LEU A 418 -18.19 -118.49 -44.92
C LEU A 418 -17.87 -117.62 -43.68
N ASN A 419 -17.46 -118.29 -42.59
CA ASN A 419 -16.97 -117.72 -41.33
C ASN A 419 -17.89 -116.69 -40.62
N THR A 420 -18.83 -117.22 -39.82
CA THR A 420 -19.60 -116.45 -38.81
C THR A 420 -18.72 -115.67 -37.85
N ASP A 421 -17.56 -116.21 -37.50
CA ASP A 421 -16.67 -115.65 -36.48
C ASP A 421 -15.89 -114.47 -37.05
N GLU A 422 -15.40 -114.57 -38.30
CA GLU A 422 -14.86 -113.43 -39.03
C GLU A 422 -15.93 -112.36 -39.28
N ARG A 423 -17.18 -112.78 -39.53
CA ARG A 423 -18.31 -111.85 -39.62
C ARG A 423 -18.59 -111.13 -38.30
N GLN A 424 -18.58 -111.81 -37.15
CA GLN A 424 -18.73 -111.15 -35.84
C GLN A 424 -17.52 -110.26 -35.49
N ILE A 425 -16.30 -110.65 -35.87
CA ILE A 425 -15.10 -109.82 -35.71
C ILE A 425 -15.17 -108.59 -36.63
N LEU A 426 -15.74 -108.71 -37.83
CA LEU A 426 -15.91 -107.59 -38.77
C LEU A 426 -17.11 -106.70 -38.40
N GLU A 427 -18.22 -107.24 -37.92
CA GLU A 427 -19.36 -106.48 -37.39
C GLU A 427 -18.98 -105.79 -36.07
N GLY A 428 -18.16 -106.43 -35.22
CA GLY A 428 -17.53 -105.83 -34.05
C GLY A 428 -16.59 -104.69 -34.42
N LYS A 429 -15.65 -104.90 -35.36
CA LYS A 429 -14.78 -103.84 -35.89
C LYS A 429 -15.57 -102.74 -36.60
N LEU A 430 -16.69 -103.05 -37.24
CA LEU A 430 -17.58 -102.07 -37.86
C LEU A 430 -18.30 -101.24 -36.79
N ALA A 431 -18.78 -101.86 -35.70
CA ALA A 431 -19.36 -101.17 -34.56
C ALA A 431 -18.32 -100.31 -33.82
N GLU A 432 -17.09 -100.78 -33.65
CA GLU A 432 -15.96 -100.00 -33.14
C GLU A 432 -15.62 -98.83 -34.08
N LEU A 433 -15.52 -99.06 -35.39
CA LEU A 433 -15.25 -98.00 -36.37
C LEU A 433 -16.39 -96.99 -36.45
N ILE A 434 -17.66 -97.41 -36.33
CA ILE A 434 -18.82 -96.52 -36.22
C ILE A 434 -18.75 -95.72 -34.93
N LYS A 435 -18.47 -96.35 -33.79
CA LYS A 435 -18.33 -95.67 -32.49
C LYS A 435 -17.17 -94.67 -32.50
N ILE A 436 -16.01 -95.04 -33.04
CA ILE A 436 -14.87 -94.16 -33.25
C ILE A 436 -15.26 -93.02 -34.22
N MET A 437 -15.98 -93.30 -35.30
CA MET A 437 -16.41 -92.29 -36.27
C MET A 437 -17.43 -91.31 -35.69
N ASP A 438 -18.34 -91.75 -34.81
CA ASP A 438 -19.27 -90.89 -34.08
C ASP A 438 -18.60 -90.16 -32.90
N GLU A 439 -17.64 -90.77 -32.20
CA GLU A 439 -16.77 -90.08 -31.23
C GLU A 439 -15.93 -88.99 -31.92
N LYS A 440 -15.41 -89.26 -33.13
CA LYS A 440 -14.69 -88.27 -33.95
C LYS A 440 -15.62 -87.19 -34.52
N LYS A 441 -16.87 -87.50 -34.89
CA LYS A 441 -17.89 -86.48 -35.20
C LYS A 441 -18.24 -85.63 -34.00
N GLN A 442 -18.42 -86.22 -32.82
CA GLN A 442 -18.70 -85.47 -31.58
C GLN A 442 -17.52 -84.56 -31.24
N ALA A 443 -16.29 -85.08 -31.29
CA ALA A 443 -15.07 -84.29 -31.14
C ALA A 443 -14.97 -83.15 -32.18
N PHE A 444 -15.23 -83.44 -33.46
CA PHE A 444 -15.28 -82.44 -34.54
C PHE A 444 -16.36 -81.37 -34.29
N ASN A 445 -17.56 -81.75 -33.84
CA ASN A 445 -18.64 -80.82 -33.53
C ASN A 445 -18.30 -79.95 -32.31
N THR A 446 -17.65 -80.50 -31.28
CA THR A 446 -17.16 -79.70 -30.14
C THR A 446 -16.03 -78.77 -30.55
N LEU A 447 -15.09 -79.23 -31.38
CA LEU A 447 -14.00 -78.40 -31.92
C LEU A 447 -14.55 -77.29 -32.82
N GLN A 448 -15.51 -77.58 -33.70
CA GLN A 448 -16.15 -76.56 -34.54
C GLN A 448 -16.99 -75.57 -33.70
N SER A 449 -17.59 -76.02 -32.59
CA SER A 449 -18.25 -75.10 -31.64
C SER A 449 -17.24 -74.24 -30.88
N GLN A 450 -16.05 -74.75 -30.56
CA GLN A 450 -14.96 -73.98 -29.95
C GLN A 450 -14.34 -73.02 -30.97
N GLU A 451 -14.14 -73.45 -32.22
CA GLU A 451 -13.66 -72.62 -33.33
C GLU A 451 -14.62 -71.44 -33.58
N LYS A 452 -15.93 -71.67 -33.65
CA LYS A 452 -16.93 -70.60 -33.80
C LYS A 452 -16.96 -69.64 -32.61
N LYS A 453 -16.71 -70.12 -31.38
CA LYS A 453 -16.53 -69.26 -30.20
C LYS A 453 -15.27 -68.41 -30.30
N LEU A 454 -14.12 -69.03 -30.60
CA LEU A 454 -12.85 -68.34 -30.80
C LEU A 454 -12.91 -67.33 -31.96
N GLN A 455 -13.58 -67.65 -33.07
CA GLN A 455 -13.83 -66.69 -34.17
C GLN A 455 -14.67 -65.50 -33.70
N SER A 456 -15.68 -65.73 -32.85
CA SER A 456 -16.50 -64.66 -32.25
C SER A 456 -15.70 -63.82 -31.26
N GLU A 457 -14.91 -64.45 -30.39
CA GLU A 457 -14.03 -63.81 -29.41
C GLU A 457 -12.93 -62.99 -30.11
N ILE A 458 -12.35 -63.49 -31.20
CA ILE A 458 -11.42 -62.76 -32.08
C ILE A 458 -12.12 -61.58 -32.76
N HIS A 459 -13.37 -61.73 -33.20
CA HIS A 459 -14.14 -60.63 -33.80
C HIS A 459 -14.45 -59.52 -32.78
N PHE A 460 -14.90 -59.87 -31.57
CA PHE A 460 -15.09 -58.89 -30.48
C PHE A 460 -13.77 -58.27 -30.02
N SER A 461 -12.68 -59.03 -29.97
CA SER A 461 -11.34 -58.51 -29.65
C SER A 461 -10.84 -57.53 -30.72
N LYS A 462 -11.10 -57.80 -32.00
CA LYS A 462 -10.80 -56.85 -33.09
C LYS A 462 -11.63 -55.58 -32.96
N LEU A 463 -12.95 -55.67 -32.80
CA LEU A 463 -13.80 -54.50 -32.55
C LEU A 463 -13.35 -53.67 -31.35
N ALA A 464 -12.88 -54.31 -30.27
CA ALA A 464 -12.30 -53.62 -29.12
C ALA A 464 -10.97 -52.93 -29.47
N ILE A 465 -10.06 -53.62 -30.16
CA ILE A 465 -8.78 -53.06 -30.64
C ILE A 465 -9.04 -51.86 -31.56
N ASP A 466 -9.87 -52.03 -32.59
CA ASP A 466 -10.20 -51.01 -33.58
C ASP A 466 -10.78 -49.76 -32.89
N LYS A 467 -11.73 -49.94 -31.96
CA LYS A 467 -12.29 -48.84 -31.17
C LYS A 467 -11.25 -48.17 -30.26
N THR A 468 -10.39 -48.93 -29.58
CA THR A 468 -9.28 -48.32 -28.81
C THR A 468 -8.26 -47.62 -29.70
N GLY A 469 -8.14 -48.03 -30.97
CA GLY A 469 -7.35 -47.36 -32.01
C GLY A 469 -7.97 -46.01 -32.40
N GLU A 470 -9.28 -45.96 -32.64
CA GLU A 470 -10.02 -44.71 -32.87
C GLU A 470 -9.91 -43.76 -31.67
N GLU A 471 -10.09 -44.28 -30.44
CA GLU A 471 -9.94 -43.51 -29.20
C GLU A 471 -8.49 -43.00 -29.03
N MET A 472 -7.47 -43.80 -29.36
CA MET A 472 -6.06 -43.39 -29.30
C MET A 472 -5.71 -42.34 -30.35
N VAL A 473 -6.21 -42.46 -31.59
CA VAL A 473 -6.06 -41.43 -32.64
C VAL A 473 -6.77 -40.12 -32.25
N GLY A 474 -7.96 -40.22 -31.63
CA GLY A 474 -8.68 -39.07 -31.09
C GLY A 474 -7.96 -38.39 -29.92
N LEU A 475 -7.26 -39.15 -29.07
CA LEU A 475 -6.39 -38.61 -28.03
C LEU A 475 -5.10 -38.01 -28.61
N ASN A 476 -4.50 -38.61 -29.64
CA ASN A 476 -3.25 -38.14 -30.22
C ASN A 476 -3.45 -36.85 -31.04
N THR A 477 -4.52 -36.75 -31.82
CA THR A 477 -4.90 -35.48 -32.48
C THR A 477 -5.15 -34.35 -31.48
N ARG A 478 -5.82 -34.65 -30.36
CA ARG A 478 -6.03 -33.68 -29.27
C ARG A 478 -4.75 -33.33 -28.51
N LEU A 479 -3.80 -34.26 -28.40
CA LEU A 479 -2.45 -34.00 -27.89
C LEU A 479 -1.69 -33.06 -28.84
N ASP A 480 -1.78 -33.27 -30.16
CA ASP A 480 -1.17 -32.39 -31.17
C ASP A 480 -1.80 -30.98 -31.18
N GLU A 481 -3.12 -30.86 -30.97
CA GLU A 481 -3.79 -29.57 -30.75
C GLU A 481 -3.26 -28.84 -29.51
N ILE A 482 -3.12 -29.54 -28.38
CA ILE A 482 -2.59 -28.99 -27.11
C ILE A 482 -1.11 -28.62 -27.26
N ASN A 483 -0.31 -29.44 -27.95
CA ASN A 483 1.07 -29.14 -28.28
C ASN A 483 1.15 -27.87 -29.12
N LEU A 484 0.38 -27.77 -30.20
CA LEU A 484 0.32 -26.59 -31.07
C LEU A 484 -0.16 -25.32 -30.34
N PHE A 485 -1.11 -25.45 -29.40
CA PHE A 485 -1.55 -24.34 -28.55
C PHE A 485 -0.45 -23.89 -27.58
N THR A 486 0.24 -24.84 -26.95
CA THR A 486 1.37 -24.59 -26.05
C THR A 486 2.50 -23.88 -26.81
N ASP A 487 2.86 -24.40 -27.99
CA ASP A 487 3.92 -23.89 -28.85
C ASP A 487 3.61 -22.48 -29.39
N LYS A 488 2.34 -22.18 -29.70
CA LYS A 488 1.87 -20.80 -29.99
C LYS A 488 1.96 -19.89 -28.77
N SER A 489 1.54 -20.36 -27.59
CA SER A 489 1.58 -19.60 -26.35
C SER A 489 3.02 -19.26 -25.95
N ASP A 490 3.94 -20.21 -26.12
CA ASP A 490 5.37 -20.04 -25.84
C ASP A 490 6.03 -19.05 -26.81
N LYS A 491 5.60 -19.02 -28.08
CA LYS A 491 6.01 -18.02 -29.08
C LYS A 491 5.46 -16.62 -28.75
N LEU A 492 4.23 -16.49 -28.28
CA LEU A 492 3.67 -15.22 -27.80
C LEU A 492 4.39 -14.72 -26.53
N LEU A 493 4.66 -15.63 -25.58
CA LEU A 493 5.39 -15.32 -24.35
C LEU A 493 6.83 -14.89 -24.63
N LYS A 494 7.50 -15.48 -25.63
CA LYS A 494 8.83 -15.03 -26.11
C LYS A 494 8.77 -13.63 -26.74
N LYS A 495 7.73 -13.30 -27.51
CA LYS A 495 7.51 -11.93 -28.02
C LYS A 495 7.29 -10.91 -26.91
N ALA A 496 6.35 -11.17 -26.00
CA ALA A 496 6.07 -10.28 -24.87
C ALA A 496 7.29 -10.08 -23.94
N ARG A 497 8.20 -11.06 -23.85
CA ARG A 497 9.49 -10.90 -23.15
C ARG A 497 10.45 -9.97 -23.91
N ALA A 498 10.52 -10.03 -25.23
CA ALA A 498 11.32 -9.12 -26.05
C ALA A 498 10.75 -7.69 -25.99
N GLU A 499 9.44 -7.52 -26.22
CA GLU A 499 8.73 -6.24 -26.13
C GLU A 499 8.94 -5.58 -24.75
N LYS A 500 8.93 -6.36 -23.66
CA LYS A 500 9.29 -5.88 -22.31
C LYS A 500 10.75 -5.44 -22.21
N GLN A 501 11.69 -6.15 -22.84
CA GLN A 501 13.12 -5.79 -22.85
C GLN A 501 13.36 -4.49 -23.63
N ASP A 502 12.70 -4.33 -24.78
CA ASP A 502 12.77 -3.12 -25.60
C ASP A 502 12.20 -1.91 -24.84
N LEU A 503 11.01 -2.04 -24.23
CA LEU A 503 10.42 -1.01 -23.36
C LEU A 503 11.31 -0.68 -22.14
N MET A 504 12.04 -1.65 -21.59
CA MET A 504 13.04 -1.38 -20.54
C MET A 504 14.27 -0.65 -21.07
N ILE A 505 14.66 -0.84 -22.33
CA ILE A 505 15.75 -0.07 -22.97
C ILE A 505 15.28 1.37 -23.22
N GLU A 506 14.07 1.56 -23.74
CA GLU A 506 13.45 2.88 -23.95
C GLU A 506 13.30 3.67 -22.63
N ASP A 507 12.78 3.05 -21.56
CA ASP A 507 12.68 3.66 -20.23
C ASP A 507 14.07 4.08 -19.68
N ASN A 508 15.11 3.25 -19.86
CA ASN A 508 16.46 3.62 -19.46
C ASN A 508 17.06 4.74 -20.32
N LEU A 509 16.74 4.79 -21.62
CA LEU A 509 17.17 5.84 -22.53
C LEU A 509 16.48 7.18 -22.19
N LEU A 510 15.17 7.16 -21.96
CA LEU A 510 14.40 8.30 -21.44
C LEU A 510 14.91 8.78 -20.08
N LYS A 511 15.31 7.87 -19.18
CA LYS A 511 15.97 8.22 -17.90
C LYS A 511 17.33 8.89 -18.10
N LEU A 512 18.09 8.52 -19.13
CA LEU A 512 19.36 9.18 -19.49
C LEU A 512 19.12 10.57 -20.10
N GLU A 513 18.12 10.72 -20.97
CA GLU A 513 17.73 12.03 -21.50
C GLU A 513 17.21 12.97 -20.41
N LEU A 514 16.36 12.47 -19.50
CA LEU A 514 15.83 13.23 -18.38
C LEU A 514 16.95 13.69 -17.43
N LYS A 515 17.95 12.84 -17.16
CA LYS A 515 19.19 13.25 -16.49
C LYS A 515 19.91 14.37 -17.27
N ARG A 516 20.18 14.17 -18.57
CA ARG A 516 20.88 15.16 -19.41
C ARG A 516 20.16 16.53 -19.45
N VAL A 517 18.83 16.54 -19.51
CA VAL A 517 18.00 17.76 -19.48
C VAL A 517 18.00 18.40 -18.09
N ARG A 518 17.94 17.60 -17.01
CA ARG A 518 18.05 18.08 -15.63
C ARG A 518 19.42 18.70 -15.35
N ASP A 519 20.50 18.06 -15.80
CA ASP A 519 21.86 18.54 -15.62
C ASP A 519 22.10 19.81 -16.45
N LEU A 520 21.53 19.90 -17.66
CA LEU A 520 21.51 21.12 -18.47
C LEU A 520 20.71 22.25 -17.76
N LEU A 521 19.59 21.93 -17.12
CA LEU A 521 18.79 22.89 -16.35
C LEU A 521 19.56 23.41 -15.14
N TYR A 522 20.23 22.54 -14.37
CA TYR A 522 21.09 22.98 -13.25
C TYR A 522 22.26 23.83 -13.75
N ASN A 523 22.95 23.42 -14.82
CA ASN A 523 23.99 24.23 -15.48
C ASN A 523 23.49 25.61 -15.94
N LYS A 524 22.21 25.73 -16.34
CA LYS A 524 21.60 27.02 -16.71
C LYS A 524 21.21 27.83 -15.46
N ALA A 525 20.68 27.20 -14.42
CA ALA A 525 20.35 27.84 -13.16
C ALA A 525 21.59 28.41 -12.45
N GLU A 526 22.70 27.66 -12.40
CA GLU A 526 23.99 28.14 -11.90
C GLU A 526 24.52 29.33 -12.71
N LYS A 527 24.39 29.29 -14.04
CA LYS A 527 24.78 30.41 -14.91
C LYS A 527 23.93 31.65 -14.63
N VAL A 528 22.61 31.52 -14.49
CA VAL A 528 21.72 32.62 -14.07
C VAL A 528 22.13 33.15 -12.69
N LEU A 529 22.31 32.28 -11.68
CA LEU A 529 22.76 32.67 -10.34
C LEU A 529 24.11 33.40 -10.37
N SER A 530 25.05 32.98 -11.22
CA SER A 530 26.35 33.65 -11.39
C SER A 530 26.22 35.05 -12.01
N LEU A 531 25.30 35.22 -12.97
CA LEU A 531 24.99 36.49 -13.60
C LEU A 531 24.24 37.43 -12.64
N GLU A 532 23.32 36.91 -11.82
CA GLU A 532 22.66 37.69 -10.77
C GLU A 532 23.64 38.14 -9.69
N LYS A 533 24.55 37.27 -9.24
CA LYS A 533 25.64 37.64 -8.31
C LYS A 533 26.49 38.77 -8.89
N ARG A 534 26.95 38.65 -10.14
CA ARG A 534 27.69 39.71 -10.85
C ARG A 534 26.87 41.00 -11.01
N LYS A 535 25.58 40.89 -11.35
CA LYS A 535 24.66 42.04 -11.48
C LYS A 535 24.45 42.78 -10.15
N ARG A 536 24.38 42.06 -9.02
CA ARG A 536 24.33 42.66 -7.68
C ARG A 536 25.66 43.32 -7.33
N GLN A 537 26.79 42.64 -7.55
CA GLN A 537 28.14 43.20 -7.32
C GLN A 537 28.37 44.49 -8.12
N LEU A 538 28.00 44.52 -9.40
CA LEU A 538 28.10 45.71 -10.25
C LEU A 538 27.15 46.84 -9.80
N LYS A 539 25.94 46.52 -9.31
CA LYS A 539 25.03 47.51 -8.72
C LYS A 539 25.62 48.13 -7.45
N THR A 540 26.08 47.32 -6.51
CA THR A 540 26.67 47.82 -5.26
C THR A 540 27.92 48.65 -5.54
N ALA A 541 28.82 48.22 -6.42
CA ALA A 541 29.97 49.01 -6.83
C ALA A 541 29.59 50.34 -7.53
N MET A 542 28.47 50.37 -8.28
CA MET A 542 27.95 51.60 -8.88
C MET A 542 27.30 52.51 -7.83
N GLU A 543 26.59 51.96 -6.85
CA GLU A 543 25.99 52.68 -5.72
C GLU A 543 27.07 53.29 -4.82
N GLU A 544 28.14 52.53 -4.51
CA GLU A 544 29.36 53.01 -3.85
C GLU A 544 30.02 54.14 -4.64
N ARG A 545 30.25 53.98 -5.95
CA ARG A 545 30.83 55.06 -6.78
C ARG A 545 29.94 56.30 -6.91
N MET A 546 28.62 56.15 -6.89
CA MET A 546 27.71 57.31 -6.83
C MET A 546 27.78 58.01 -5.46
N ALA A 547 27.99 57.27 -4.37
CA ALA A 547 28.23 57.85 -3.05
C ALA A 547 29.57 58.59 -2.98
N ASP A 548 30.67 57.99 -3.48
CA ASP A 548 31.99 58.64 -3.62
C ASP A 548 31.86 59.98 -4.37
N ILE A 549 31.23 59.95 -5.56
CA ILE A 549 31.05 61.14 -6.40
C ILE A 549 30.17 62.19 -5.71
N LYS A 550 29.15 61.78 -4.96
CA LYS A 550 28.30 62.70 -4.17
C LYS A 550 29.09 63.37 -3.05
N VAL A 551 29.90 62.63 -2.29
CA VAL A 551 30.76 63.19 -1.23
C VAL A 551 31.83 64.12 -1.82
N HIS A 552 32.45 63.74 -2.94
CA HIS A 552 33.39 64.63 -3.65
C HIS A 552 32.70 65.91 -4.18
N LYS A 553 31.45 65.80 -4.66
CA LYS A 553 30.66 66.97 -5.09
C LYS A 553 30.33 67.88 -3.89
N GLU A 554 29.85 67.33 -2.77
CA GLU A 554 29.56 68.10 -1.54
C GLU A 554 30.83 68.75 -0.96
N MET A 555 31.98 68.09 -1.08
CA MET A 555 33.29 68.66 -0.76
C MET A 555 33.65 69.85 -1.67
N ILE A 556 33.44 69.75 -2.99
CA ILE A 556 33.69 70.85 -3.94
C ILE A 556 32.69 72.00 -3.73
N GLU A 557 31.43 71.71 -3.41
CA GLU A 557 30.43 72.74 -3.10
C GLU A 557 30.75 73.49 -1.80
N THR A 558 31.25 72.79 -0.77
CA THR A 558 31.72 73.43 0.47
C THR A 558 33.01 74.23 0.27
N GLN A 559 33.99 73.73 -0.49
CA GLN A 559 35.16 74.50 -0.91
C GLN A 559 34.77 75.75 -1.70
N THR A 560 33.82 75.64 -2.64
CA THR A 560 33.31 76.77 -3.42
C THR A 560 32.67 77.81 -2.50
N ARG A 561 31.82 77.39 -1.54
CA ARG A 561 31.23 78.30 -0.54
C ARG A 561 32.29 79.01 0.32
N LEU A 562 33.36 78.32 0.72
CA LEU A 562 34.46 78.94 1.48
C LEU A 562 35.19 80.00 0.63
N ILE A 563 35.51 79.68 -0.62
CA ILE A 563 36.13 80.63 -1.56
C ILE A 563 35.20 81.83 -1.84
N GLU A 564 33.88 81.63 -1.90
CA GLU A 564 32.92 82.73 -2.02
C GLU A 564 32.83 83.59 -0.75
N GLN A 565 33.00 83.01 0.45
CA GLN A 565 33.09 83.74 1.71
C GLN A 565 34.41 84.54 1.78
N GLU A 566 35.54 83.96 1.37
CA GLU A 566 36.82 84.67 1.25
C GLU A 566 36.75 85.81 0.22
N ARG A 567 36.08 85.59 -0.92
CA ARG A 567 35.79 86.66 -1.90
C ARG A 567 34.92 87.77 -1.30
N GLN A 568 33.95 87.43 -0.45
CA GLN A 568 33.11 88.41 0.24
C GLN A 568 33.89 89.19 1.31
N THR A 569 34.74 88.54 2.11
CA THR A 569 35.56 89.25 3.11
C THR A 569 36.58 90.16 2.42
N LEU A 570 37.32 89.68 1.42
CA LEU A 570 38.23 90.49 0.62
C LEU A 570 37.51 91.65 -0.09
N SER A 571 36.27 91.44 -0.56
CA SER A 571 35.46 92.53 -1.11
C SER A 571 35.06 93.55 -0.04
N SER A 572 34.70 93.12 1.17
CA SER A 572 34.38 94.02 2.27
C SER A 572 35.61 94.83 2.72
N GLU A 573 36.77 94.19 2.85
CA GLU A 573 38.04 94.86 3.11
C GLU A 573 38.38 95.87 2.02
N PHE A 574 38.20 95.51 0.74
CA PHE A 574 38.41 96.43 -0.39
C PHE A 574 37.50 97.67 -0.29
N HIS A 575 36.22 97.51 0.05
CA HIS A 575 35.31 98.64 0.29
C HIS A 575 35.69 99.46 1.52
N GLU A 576 36.21 98.86 2.60
CA GLU A 576 36.78 99.60 3.73
C GLU A 576 38.03 100.39 3.33
N ARG A 577 38.91 99.82 2.49
CA ARG A 577 40.10 100.52 1.95
C ARG A 577 39.68 101.68 1.05
N LEU A 578 38.68 101.49 0.17
CA LEU A 578 38.10 102.57 -0.63
C LEU A 578 37.51 103.67 0.26
N SER A 579 36.67 103.33 1.24
CA SER A 579 36.12 104.31 2.19
C SER A 579 37.21 105.04 2.99
N LYS A 580 38.32 104.36 3.32
CA LYS A 580 39.48 104.99 3.95
C LYS A 580 40.24 105.92 2.99
N ILE A 581 40.31 105.59 1.70
CA ILE A 581 40.85 106.48 0.66
C ILE A 581 39.93 107.69 0.46
N GLU A 582 38.60 107.52 0.42
CA GLU A 582 37.63 108.61 0.35
C GLU A 582 37.69 109.53 1.57
N LYS A 583 37.85 108.97 2.78
CA LYS A 583 38.09 109.75 4.01
C LYS A 583 39.44 110.48 4.01
N LEU A 584 40.44 109.98 3.29
CA LEU A 584 41.72 110.68 3.10
C LEU A 584 41.64 111.74 1.99
N LYS A 585 40.91 111.48 0.90
CA LYS A 585 40.60 112.45 -0.16
C LYS A 585 39.80 113.62 0.38
N SER A 586 38.65 113.37 1.00
CA SER A 586 37.83 114.40 1.65
C SER A 586 38.58 115.14 2.76
N ARG A 587 39.46 114.48 3.53
CA ARG A 587 40.35 115.19 4.47
C ARG A 587 41.39 116.06 3.75
N TYR A 588 41.94 115.62 2.63
CA TYR A 588 42.86 116.42 1.81
C TYR A 588 42.13 117.59 1.14
N GLU A 589 40.94 117.39 0.60
CA GLU A 589 40.05 118.42 0.05
C GLU A 589 39.68 119.44 1.13
N ILE A 590 39.27 119.01 2.33
CA ILE A 590 39.02 119.91 3.47
C ILE A 590 40.28 120.66 3.88
N VAL A 591 41.46 120.03 3.92
CA VAL A 591 42.73 120.72 4.21
C VAL A 591 43.06 121.74 3.12
N THR A 592 42.86 121.41 1.84
CA THR A 592 43.06 122.33 0.71
C THR A 592 42.07 123.49 0.77
N ILE A 593 40.80 123.26 1.11
CA ILE A 593 39.76 124.29 1.25
C ILE A 593 40.01 125.18 2.49
N VAL A 594 40.55 124.63 3.58
CA VAL A 594 40.96 125.39 4.78
C VAL A 594 42.29 126.13 4.56
N MET A 595 43.11 125.70 3.59
CA MET A 595 44.30 126.41 3.11
C MET A 595 43.99 127.41 1.98
N MET A 596 42.79 127.35 1.39
CA MET A 596 42.27 128.41 0.51
C MET A 596 41.75 129.57 1.37
N PRO A 597 42.05 130.83 1.01
CA PRO A 597 41.41 131.99 1.61
C PRO A 597 39.89 131.99 1.35
N PRO A 598 39.09 132.62 2.23
CA PRO A 598 37.69 132.91 1.92
C PRO A 598 37.57 133.84 0.71
N GLU A 599 36.50 133.69 -0.06
CA GLU A 599 36.30 134.36 -1.37
C GLU A 599 36.49 135.88 -1.31
N GLY A 600 37.47 136.41 -2.07
CA GLY A 600 37.68 137.87 -2.16
C GLY A 600 38.96 138.33 -2.88
N GLU A 601 40.06 137.56 -2.83
CA GLU A 601 41.33 137.90 -3.50
C GLU A 601 41.89 136.75 -4.34
N GLU A 602 42.67 137.10 -5.37
CA GLU A 602 43.22 136.19 -6.38
C GLU A 602 44.16 135.10 -5.81
N GLU A 603 44.24 133.96 -6.51
CA GLU A 603 45.04 132.78 -6.16
C GLU A 603 46.55 133.09 -6.07
N LYS A 604 47.03 133.45 -4.87
CA LYS A 604 48.46 133.67 -4.59
C LYS A 604 49.05 132.45 -3.87
N THR A 605 49.97 131.78 -4.56
CA THR A 605 50.65 130.55 -4.13
C THR A 605 51.23 130.65 -2.71
N GLN A 606 51.33 129.54 -1.99
CA GLN A 606 51.81 129.46 -0.59
C GLN A 606 53.12 130.22 -0.29
N ALA A 607 54.01 130.38 -1.28
CA ALA A 607 55.20 131.23 -1.19
C ALA A 607 54.88 132.71 -0.86
N TYR A 608 53.78 133.27 -1.36
CA TYR A 608 53.32 134.63 -1.05
C TYR A 608 53.00 134.80 0.44
N TYR A 609 52.37 133.81 1.07
CA TYR A 609 52.09 133.84 2.51
C TYR A 609 53.36 133.67 3.35
N VAL A 610 54.33 132.88 2.90
CA VAL A 610 55.66 132.79 3.54
C VAL A 610 56.42 134.12 3.39
N ILE A 611 56.37 134.76 2.23
CA ILE A 611 56.99 136.08 1.98
C ILE A 611 56.30 137.16 2.81
N LYS A 612 54.96 137.19 2.86
CA LYS A 612 54.20 138.16 3.67
C LYS A 612 54.46 137.95 5.16
N ALA A 613 54.46 136.72 5.66
CA ALA A 613 54.83 136.42 7.05
C ALA A 613 56.31 136.75 7.34
N ALA A 614 57.21 136.65 6.36
CA ALA A 614 58.59 137.09 6.48
C ALA A 614 58.73 138.63 6.48
N GLN A 615 57.91 139.34 5.69
CA GLN A 615 57.83 140.80 5.69
C GLN A 615 57.20 141.32 6.99
N GLU A 616 56.08 140.77 7.43
CA GLU A 616 55.47 141.10 8.73
C GLU A 616 56.41 140.75 9.89
N LYS A 617 57.20 139.68 9.79
CA LYS A 617 58.28 139.41 10.76
C LYS A 617 59.43 140.42 10.66
N GLU A 618 59.83 140.84 9.46
CA GLU A 618 60.88 141.85 9.27
C GLU A 618 60.42 143.23 9.77
N ASP A 619 59.15 143.58 9.57
CA ASP A 619 58.53 144.82 10.07
C ASP A 619 58.31 144.76 11.59
N LEU A 620 57.88 143.62 12.15
CA LEU A 620 57.90 143.39 13.61
C LEU A 620 59.32 143.37 14.18
N GLN A 621 60.34 143.03 13.37
CA GLN A 621 61.74 143.10 13.77
C GLN A 621 62.31 144.52 13.61
N ARG A 622 61.82 145.35 12.68
CA ARG A 622 62.07 146.79 12.63
C ARG A 622 61.39 147.52 13.78
N GLU A 623 60.13 147.19 14.08
CA GLU A 623 59.46 147.66 15.29
C GLU A 623 60.23 147.21 16.53
N GLY A 624 60.70 145.96 16.54
CA GLY A 624 61.67 145.39 17.47
C GLY A 624 62.92 146.27 17.61
N ASP A 625 63.64 146.58 16.53
CA ASP A 625 64.81 147.46 16.54
C ASP A 625 64.48 148.89 17.04
N THR A 626 63.29 149.43 16.76
CA THR A 626 62.86 150.72 17.34
C THR A 626 62.45 150.61 18.81
N LEU A 627 61.98 149.45 19.26
CA LEU A 627 61.70 149.13 20.66
C LEU A 627 63.01 148.89 21.40
N ASP A 628 64.00 148.24 20.79
CA ASP A 628 65.35 148.07 21.31
C ASP A 628 66.11 149.41 21.34
N ALA A 629 65.89 150.31 20.39
CA ALA A 629 66.40 151.68 20.46
C ALA A 629 65.68 152.53 21.55
N LYS A 630 64.41 152.22 21.88
CA LYS A 630 63.72 152.77 23.05
C LYS A 630 64.19 152.10 24.34
N ILE A 631 64.51 150.81 24.33
CA ILE A 631 65.07 150.06 25.45
C ILE A 631 66.47 150.57 25.73
N GLN A 632 67.34 150.81 24.75
CA GLN A 632 68.66 151.44 24.98
C GLN A 632 68.60 152.89 25.51
N LYS A 633 67.46 153.58 25.36
CA LYS A 633 67.17 154.83 26.10
C LYS A 633 66.69 154.52 27.52
N ALA A 634 65.71 153.63 27.65
CA ALA A 634 65.21 153.13 28.93
C ALA A 634 66.28 152.39 29.76
N GLU A 635 67.38 151.93 29.18
CA GLU A 635 68.54 151.31 29.82
C GLU A 635 69.50 152.37 30.34
N LYS A 636 69.64 153.52 29.65
CA LYS A 636 70.37 154.68 30.18
C LYS A 636 69.57 155.33 31.30
N GLU A 637 68.25 155.39 31.18
CA GLU A 637 67.32 155.77 32.24
C GLU A 637 67.30 154.72 33.36
N CYS A 638 67.36 153.42 33.05
CA CYS A 638 67.47 152.34 34.05
C CYS A 638 68.84 152.30 34.70
N ILE A 639 69.95 152.69 34.08
CA ILE A 639 71.25 152.85 34.75
C ILE A 639 71.17 154.05 35.72
N ALA A 640 70.50 155.14 35.34
CA ALA A 640 70.24 156.24 36.27
C ALA A 640 69.33 155.79 37.44
N LEU A 641 68.30 154.99 37.17
CA LEU A 641 67.43 154.40 38.21
C LEU A 641 68.13 153.29 38.99
N GLU A 642 69.06 152.52 38.43
CA GLU A 642 69.79 151.42 39.08
C GLU A 642 70.82 151.96 40.07
N ASN A 643 71.39 153.14 39.81
CA ASN A 643 72.10 153.89 40.84
C ASN A 643 71.17 154.25 42.04
N THR A 644 69.88 154.51 41.82
CA THR A 644 68.90 154.69 42.92
C THR A 644 68.41 153.35 43.50
N LEU A 645 68.36 152.28 42.70
CA LEU A 645 67.89 150.96 43.09
C LEU A 645 68.98 150.19 43.85
N HIS A 646 70.27 150.45 43.62
CA HIS A 646 71.36 149.88 44.42
C HIS A 646 71.26 150.29 45.91
N VAL A 647 70.78 151.51 46.17
CA VAL A 647 70.43 151.97 47.53
C VAL A 647 69.28 151.15 48.12
N LEU A 648 68.29 150.78 47.29
CA LEU A 648 67.08 150.04 47.68
C LEU A 648 67.29 148.51 47.78
N ASN A 649 68.18 147.94 46.99
CA ASN A 649 68.43 146.49 46.90
C ASN A 649 69.19 145.96 48.11
N ASN A 650 70.07 146.78 48.72
CA ASN A 650 70.70 146.46 50.01
C ASN A 650 69.64 146.18 51.10
N CYS A 651 68.50 146.87 51.07
CA CYS A 651 67.41 146.65 52.02
C CYS A 651 66.57 145.39 51.73
N ASN A 652 66.46 144.97 50.46
CA ASN A 652 65.63 143.82 50.06
C ASN A 652 66.37 142.48 49.99
N SER A 653 67.71 142.49 49.84
CA SER A 653 68.54 141.29 49.69
C SER A 653 68.33 140.25 50.80
N GLN A 654 68.16 140.71 52.05
CA GLN A 654 67.99 139.83 53.22
C GLN A 654 66.67 139.04 53.22
N TYR A 655 65.63 139.51 52.52
CA TYR A 655 64.25 139.02 52.69
C TYR A 655 63.87 137.82 51.81
N ARG A 656 64.71 137.42 50.84
CA ARG A 656 64.34 136.40 49.82
C ARG A 656 65.06 135.07 49.93
N ASN A 657 65.92 134.87 50.94
CA ASN A 657 66.70 133.64 51.11
C ASN A 657 65.91 132.44 51.70
N SER A 658 64.58 132.55 51.88
CA SER A 658 63.74 131.55 52.53
C SER A 658 63.00 130.58 51.57
N PHE A 659 63.77 129.66 50.99
CA PHE A 659 63.39 128.28 50.58
C PHE A 659 62.50 128.01 49.34
N LYS A 660 62.90 126.99 48.53
CA LYS A 660 62.09 126.29 47.51
C LYS A 660 62.74 124.96 47.05
N GLN A 661 62.02 124.17 46.20
CA GLN A 661 62.40 122.86 45.60
C GLN A 661 62.39 121.66 46.61
N VAL A 662 62.37 120.35 46.29
CA VAL A 662 62.55 119.47 45.10
C VAL A 662 61.54 118.27 45.23
N VAL A 663 60.88 117.58 44.28
CA VAL A 663 60.80 117.45 42.79
C VAL A 663 61.43 116.17 42.17
N GLU A 664 60.62 115.11 41.95
CA GLU A 664 60.99 113.87 41.20
C GLU A 664 60.06 113.59 39.99
N LYS A 665 60.63 113.09 38.87
CA LYS A 665 59.93 112.58 37.67
C LYS A 665 60.82 111.62 36.87
N SER A 666 60.21 110.59 36.27
CA SER A 666 60.71 109.94 35.03
C SER A 666 59.52 109.51 34.16
N GLU A 667 59.73 109.33 32.86
CA GLU A 667 58.65 109.13 31.87
C GLU A 667 58.27 107.64 31.70
N GLU A 668 59.24 106.72 31.78
CA GLU A 668 59.05 105.27 31.55
C GLU A 668 58.01 104.64 32.49
N PHE A 669 57.90 105.16 33.72
CA PHE A 669 56.89 104.74 34.70
C PHE A 669 55.44 104.97 34.21
N LYS A 670 55.22 105.95 33.31
CA LYS A 670 53.91 106.30 32.74
C LYS A 670 53.47 105.38 31.60
N GLU A 671 54.37 104.58 31.02
CA GLU A 671 54.01 103.61 29.97
C GLU A 671 53.77 102.22 30.55
N LYS A 672 54.61 101.79 31.50
CA LYS A 672 54.39 100.54 32.25
C LYS A 672 53.01 100.51 32.93
N THR A 673 52.61 101.61 33.55
CA THR A 673 51.30 101.74 34.22
C THR A 673 50.13 101.57 33.25
N LYS A 674 50.15 102.24 32.09
CA LYS A 674 49.12 102.10 31.05
C LYS A 674 49.00 100.67 30.51
N LEU A 675 50.11 100.01 30.22
CA LEU A 675 50.11 98.64 29.70
C LEU A 675 49.58 97.62 30.74
N GLU A 676 49.83 97.85 32.03
CA GLU A 676 49.21 97.06 33.10
C GLU A 676 47.69 97.32 33.23
N GLU A 677 47.22 98.54 32.96
CA GLU A 677 45.79 98.88 32.95
C GLU A 677 45.04 98.27 31.76
N GLU A 678 45.62 98.34 30.55
CA GLU A 678 45.05 97.70 29.35
C GLU A 678 44.96 96.17 29.49
N LYS A 679 45.94 95.55 30.15
CA LYS A 679 45.88 94.12 30.50
C LYS A 679 44.72 93.82 31.45
N ARG A 680 44.52 94.61 32.52
CA ARG A 680 43.41 94.41 33.47
C ARG A 680 42.06 94.56 32.77
N ALA A 681 41.91 95.57 31.92
CA ALA A 681 40.69 95.82 31.15
C ALA A 681 40.36 94.69 30.13
N THR A 682 41.36 93.98 29.61
CA THR A 682 41.15 92.82 28.73
C THR A 682 40.86 91.53 29.51
N ASP A 683 41.55 91.30 30.63
CA ASP A 683 41.24 90.21 31.57
C ASP A 683 39.80 90.31 32.12
N GLU A 684 39.32 91.52 32.43
CA GLU A 684 37.94 91.76 32.89
C GLU A 684 36.90 91.49 31.80
N LYS A 685 37.15 91.91 30.54
CA LYS A 685 36.29 91.57 29.39
C LYS A 685 36.22 90.05 29.16
N HIS A 686 37.33 89.34 29.32
CA HIS A 686 37.36 87.88 29.23
C HIS A 686 36.61 87.21 30.38
N ARG A 687 36.74 87.71 31.63
CA ARG A 687 35.93 87.24 32.78
C ARG A 687 34.44 87.49 32.57
N TYR A 688 34.06 88.66 32.04
CA TYR A 688 32.67 88.98 31.69
C TYR A 688 32.12 88.00 30.64
N LYS A 689 32.87 87.74 29.56
CA LYS A 689 32.48 86.76 28.54
C LYS A 689 32.37 85.34 29.07
N ARG A 690 33.21 84.93 30.04
CA ARG A 690 33.05 83.64 30.74
C ARG A 690 31.81 83.57 31.65
N ARG A 691 31.30 84.69 32.17
CA ARG A 691 30.00 84.71 32.86
C ARG A 691 28.85 84.59 31.86
N GLN A 692 28.86 85.37 30.77
CA GLN A 692 27.86 85.24 29.71
C GLN A 692 27.78 83.81 29.13
N ILE A 693 28.90 83.10 29.00
CA ILE A 693 28.90 81.70 28.56
C ILE A 693 28.25 80.77 29.59
N LYS A 694 28.43 81.00 30.90
CA LYS A 694 27.74 80.23 31.95
C LYS A 694 26.25 80.54 32.02
N GLU A 695 25.88 81.82 31.97
CA GLU A 695 24.49 82.29 31.92
C GLU A 695 23.77 81.62 30.74
N LEU A 696 24.37 81.64 29.54
CA LEU A 696 23.82 80.96 28.36
C LEU A 696 23.80 79.42 28.48
N GLN A 697 24.72 78.80 29.22
CA GLN A 697 24.66 77.35 29.48
C GLN A 697 23.55 76.98 30.47
N GLU A 698 23.30 77.83 31.47
CA GLU A 698 22.21 77.68 32.43
C GLU A 698 20.84 77.98 31.78
N ASP A 699 20.77 78.94 30.86
CA ASP A 699 19.61 79.18 29.98
C ASP A 699 19.34 77.99 29.05
N ILE A 700 20.37 77.41 28.41
CA ILE A 700 20.21 76.21 27.58
C ILE A 700 19.71 75.02 28.43
N GLN A 701 20.28 74.80 29.62
CA GLN A 701 19.87 73.70 30.49
C GLN A 701 18.44 73.90 31.02
N THR A 702 18.02 75.12 31.36
CA THR A 702 16.64 75.40 31.78
C THR A 702 15.67 75.29 30.60
N MET A 703 16.05 75.71 29.40
CA MET A 703 15.26 75.50 28.17
C MET A 703 15.13 74.03 27.79
N GLN A 704 16.18 73.21 27.97
CA GLN A 704 16.10 71.75 27.80
C GLN A 704 15.20 71.11 28.85
N ASN A 705 15.31 71.49 30.13
CA ASN A 705 14.41 71.03 31.18
C ASN A 705 12.95 71.41 30.88
N ASN A 706 12.70 72.62 30.38
CA ASN A 706 11.39 73.08 29.96
C ASN A 706 10.86 72.25 28.78
N PHE A 707 11.68 72.02 27.75
CA PHE A 707 11.36 71.16 26.59
C PHE A 707 10.98 69.74 27.04
N ASP A 708 11.74 69.14 27.96
CA ASP A 708 11.41 67.84 28.55
C ASP A 708 10.06 67.84 29.27
N THR A 709 9.67 68.92 29.96
CA THR A 709 8.31 69.01 30.52
C THR A 709 7.24 69.19 29.44
N LEU A 710 7.55 69.83 28.32
CA LEU A 710 6.62 69.99 27.19
C LEU A 710 6.42 68.66 26.47
N VAL A 711 7.47 67.88 26.21
CA VAL A 711 7.38 66.51 25.66
C VAL A 711 6.57 65.60 26.58
N LYS A 712 6.78 65.67 27.90
CA LYS A 712 5.98 64.92 28.89
C LYS A 712 4.51 65.36 28.90
N LYS A 713 4.22 66.67 28.76
CA LYS A 713 2.85 67.20 28.61
C LYS A 713 2.21 66.75 27.29
N GLU A 714 2.96 66.72 26.20
CA GLU A 714 2.48 66.27 24.89
C GLU A 714 2.10 64.78 24.94
N ALA A 715 2.94 63.92 25.51
CA ALA A 715 2.64 62.50 25.69
C ALA A 715 1.31 62.28 26.45
N LEU A 716 1.11 62.99 27.57
CA LEU A 716 -0.13 62.97 28.36
C LEU A 716 -1.35 63.54 27.60
N LEU A 717 -1.14 64.49 26.67
CA LEU A 717 -2.19 65.01 25.79
C LEU A 717 -2.51 64.04 24.65
N GLN A 718 -1.52 63.33 24.10
CA GLN A 718 -1.74 62.27 23.11
C GLN A 718 -2.48 61.07 23.72
N GLU A 719 -2.18 60.71 24.96
CA GLU A 719 -2.91 59.68 25.72
C GLU A 719 -4.38 60.09 25.94
N LYS A 720 -4.62 61.30 26.49
CA LYS A 720 -5.98 61.86 26.60
C LYS A 720 -6.70 61.98 25.26
N LYS A 721 -5.99 62.24 24.15
CA LYS A 721 -6.55 62.25 22.79
C LYS A 721 -6.99 60.85 22.36
N LYS A 722 -6.22 59.80 22.68
CA LYS A 722 -6.61 58.38 22.45
C LYS A 722 -7.84 58.01 23.27
N ASP A 723 -7.89 58.37 24.55
CA ASP A 723 -9.07 58.12 25.42
C ASP A 723 -10.33 58.83 24.92
N LYS A 724 -10.20 60.11 24.53
CA LYS A 724 -11.32 60.87 23.96
C LYS A 724 -11.75 60.30 22.61
N HIS A 725 -10.83 59.87 21.77
CA HIS A 725 -11.15 59.20 20.50
C HIS A 725 -11.86 57.85 20.73
N ALA A 726 -11.40 57.04 21.69
CA ALA A 726 -12.05 55.78 22.06
C ALA A 726 -13.48 56.00 22.59
N ASN A 727 -13.72 57.07 23.36
CA ASN A 727 -15.06 57.42 23.81
C ASN A 727 -15.94 58.02 22.70
N VAL A 728 -15.38 58.76 21.74
CA VAL A 728 -16.09 59.17 20.51
C VAL A 728 -16.50 57.95 19.69
N LEU A 729 -15.64 56.93 19.56
CA LEU A 729 -15.98 55.68 18.87
C LEU A 729 -17.07 54.87 19.59
N LYS A 730 -17.18 54.94 20.92
CA LYS A 730 -18.33 54.38 21.67
C LYS A 730 -19.61 55.15 21.35
N LEU A 731 -19.59 56.49 21.47
CA LEU A 731 -20.75 57.34 21.18
C LEU A 731 -21.25 57.21 19.73
N ILE A 732 -20.36 57.03 18.76
CA ILE A 732 -20.73 56.74 17.37
C ILE A 732 -21.49 55.41 17.27
N ARG A 733 -21.02 54.34 17.93
CA ARG A 733 -21.72 53.04 17.98
C ARG A 733 -23.07 53.16 18.68
N GLU A 734 -23.15 53.88 19.79
CA GLU A 734 -24.40 54.12 20.52
C GLU A 734 -25.43 54.91 19.67
N ILE A 735 -24.96 55.85 18.85
CA ILE A 735 -25.79 56.56 17.85
C ILE A 735 -26.23 55.60 16.74
N ASP A 736 -25.33 54.75 16.22
CA ASP A 736 -25.64 53.77 15.18
C ASP A 736 -26.64 52.70 15.67
N ASP A 737 -26.55 52.25 16.92
CA ASP A 737 -27.50 51.34 17.57
C ASP A 737 -28.87 52.01 17.86
N GLN A 738 -28.90 53.34 17.97
CA GLN A 738 -30.12 54.12 18.14
C GLN A 738 -30.84 54.40 16.81
N LYS A 739 -30.14 54.57 15.69
CA LYS A 739 -30.73 54.75 14.35
C LYS A 739 -31.84 53.74 14.03
N PRO A 740 -31.67 52.40 14.14
CA PRO A 740 -32.72 51.43 13.86
C PRO A 740 -33.81 51.34 14.95
N ARG A 741 -33.65 52.03 16.09
CA ARG A 741 -34.76 52.26 17.04
C ARG A 741 -35.62 53.44 16.58
N ILE A 742 -34.98 54.56 16.27
CA ILE A 742 -35.63 55.79 15.76
C ILE A 742 -36.36 55.49 14.44
N GLU A 743 -35.74 54.75 13.53
CA GLU A 743 -36.35 54.39 12.24
C GLU A 743 -37.59 53.50 12.41
N ARG A 744 -37.58 52.55 13.36
CA ARG A 744 -38.76 51.75 13.71
C ARG A 744 -39.87 52.59 14.31
N VAL A 745 -39.56 53.48 15.24
CA VAL A 745 -40.55 54.41 15.84
C VAL A 745 -41.12 55.34 14.78
N SER A 746 -40.30 55.88 13.87
CA SER A 746 -40.76 56.72 12.75
C SER A 746 -41.67 55.96 11.78
N LYS A 747 -41.33 54.70 11.44
CA LYS A 747 -42.20 53.81 10.64
C LYS A 747 -43.50 53.45 11.36
N GLN A 748 -43.50 53.37 12.69
CA GLN A 748 -44.70 53.12 13.51
C GLN A 748 -45.57 54.38 13.65
N VAL A 749 -44.99 55.55 13.92
CA VAL A 749 -45.71 56.84 13.96
C VAL A 749 -46.33 57.13 12.60
N SER A 750 -45.55 57.11 11.51
CA SER A 750 -46.07 57.33 10.15
C SER A 750 -47.07 56.27 9.68
N ARG A 751 -47.16 55.11 10.35
CA ARG A 751 -48.24 54.13 10.17
C ARG A 751 -49.49 54.55 10.94
N LEU A 752 -49.38 54.87 12.24
CA LEU A 752 -50.49 55.35 13.06
C LEU A 752 -51.10 56.65 12.52
N THR A 753 -50.28 57.59 12.04
CA THR A 753 -50.73 58.80 11.32
C THR A 753 -51.59 58.46 10.10
N ARG A 754 -51.21 57.44 9.31
CA ARG A 754 -52.01 56.98 8.17
C ARG A 754 -53.30 56.28 8.60
N GLU A 755 -53.24 55.46 9.66
CA GLU A 755 -54.41 54.76 10.20
C GLU A 755 -55.43 55.75 10.80
N ILE A 756 -54.97 56.80 11.49
CA ILE A 756 -55.83 57.89 12.01
C ILE A 756 -56.44 58.73 10.87
N ARG A 757 -55.66 59.09 9.84
CA ARG A 757 -56.19 59.83 8.67
C ARG A 757 -57.20 59.01 7.87
N ALA A 758 -56.97 57.70 7.72
CA ALA A 758 -57.91 56.78 7.08
C ALA A 758 -59.19 56.54 7.91
N GLN A 759 -59.16 56.72 9.23
CA GLN A 759 -60.35 56.65 10.08
C GLN A 759 -61.20 57.93 10.08
N ARG A 760 -60.75 59.02 9.43
CA ARG A 760 -61.48 60.30 9.36
C ARG A 760 -61.65 60.88 7.95
N ASP A 761 -61.25 60.14 6.91
CA ASP A 761 -61.34 60.53 5.49
C ASP A 761 -60.75 61.93 5.14
N THR A 762 -59.72 62.37 5.88
CA THR A 762 -59.03 63.64 5.65
C THR A 762 -57.59 63.45 5.17
N GLN A 763 -57.25 64.01 3.99
CA GLN A 763 -55.87 64.03 3.48
C GLN A 763 -54.98 65.11 4.14
N SER A 764 -55.59 66.15 4.72
CA SER A 764 -54.91 67.25 5.43
C SER A 764 -54.46 66.84 6.85
N GLN A 765 -53.47 67.55 7.40
CA GLN A 765 -53.06 67.39 8.80
C GLN A 765 -54.24 67.63 9.75
N ILE A 766 -54.50 66.65 10.62
CA ILE A 766 -55.55 66.68 11.64
C ILE A 766 -55.10 67.59 12.80
N PRO A 767 -55.99 68.38 13.46
CA PRO A 767 -55.58 69.26 14.55
C PRO A 767 -54.92 68.52 15.73
N GLU A 768 -55.33 67.29 16.03
CA GLU A 768 -54.64 66.42 16.99
C GLU A 768 -53.21 66.05 16.57
N GLU A 769 -52.90 65.91 15.27
CA GLU A 769 -51.53 65.71 14.79
C GLU A 769 -50.68 66.96 15.01
N LYS A 770 -51.25 68.15 14.75
CA LYS A 770 -50.57 69.43 14.99
C LYS A 770 -50.30 69.64 16.48
N ASP A 771 -51.20 69.23 17.37
CA ASP A 771 -50.93 69.28 18.81
C ASP A 771 -49.90 68.23 19.27
N ILE A 772 -49.84 67.05 18.63
CA ILE A 772 -48.75 66.08 18.86
C ILE A 772 -47.40 66.66 18.39
N GLU A 773 -47.34 67.29 17.21
CA GLU A 773 -46.15 67.99 16.72
C GLU A 773 -45.75 69.15 17.65
N LEU A 774 -46.71 69.93 18.16
CA LEU A 774 -46.49 71.05 19.07
C LEU A 774 -46.04 70.58 20.48
N ARG A 775 -46.56 69.46 20.99
CA ARG A 775 -46.06 68.81 22.21
C ARG A 775 -44.65 68.26 22.01
N ALA A 776 -44.37 67.59 20.89
CA ALA A 776 -43.04 67.10 20.56
C ALA A 776 -42.02 68.25 20.44
N LEU A 777 -42.39 69.38 19.83
CA LEU A 777 -41.58 70.61 19.81
C LEU A 777 -41.37 71.21 21.21
N LYS A 778 -42.40 71.23 22.06
CA LYS A 778 -42.28 71.70 23.45
C LYS A 778 -41.36 70.80 24.29
N ASP A 779 -41.45 69.49 24.13
CA ASP A 779 -40.61 68.54 24.88
C ASP A 779 -39.18 68.47 24.32
N PHE A 780 -38.99 68.69 23.01
CA PHE A 780 -37.69 68.93 22.40
C PHE A 780 -37.05 70.26 22.87
N SER A 781 -37.84 71.33 23.01
CA SER A 781 -37.39 72.58 23.65
C SER A 781 -36.91 72.28 25.07
N LYS A 782 -37.75 71.69 25.93
CA LYS A 782 -37.36 71.32 27.32
C LYS A 782 -36.10 70.47 27.38
N TYR A 783 -35.88 69.59 26.40
CA TYR A 783 -34.68 68.78 26.30
C TYR A 783 -33.44 69.60 25.92
N ILE A 784 -33.56 70.55 24.98
CA ILE A 784 -32.51 71.53 24.67
C ILE A 784 -32.24 72.45 25.86
N ASP A 785 -33.30 72.99 26.48
CA ASP A 785 -33.23 73.84 27.67
C ASP A 785 -32.50 73.13 28.81
N LYS A 786 -32.78 71.84 29.01
CA LYS A 786 -32.05 70.99 29.97
C LYS A 786 -30.61 70.75 29.55
N MET A 787 -30.31 70.40 28.30
CA MET A 787 -28.91 70.24 27.85
C MET A 787 -28.11 71.53 28.00
N LEU A 788 -28.70 72.69 27.75
CA LEU A 788 -28.08 74.00 27.97
C LEU A 788 -27.80 74.24 29.47
N LEU A 789 -28.70 73.80 30.35
CA LEU A 789 -28.49 73.81 31.80
C LEU A 789 -27.34 72.88 32.21
N ASP A 790 -27.38 71.60 31.78
CA ASP A 790 -26.39 70.57 32.10
C ASP A 790 -24.97 70.98 31.60
N ILE A 791 -24.88 71.60 30.40
CA ILE A 791 -23.62 72.14 29.84
C ILE A 791 -23.16 73.40 30.61
N SER A 792 -24.09 74.28 30.99
CA SER A 792 -23.83 75.48 31.80
C SER A 792 -23.28 75.12 33.19
N GLU A 793 -23.86 74.10 33.86
CA GLU A 793 -23.35 73.59 35.13
C GLU A 793 -21.99 72.89 34.97
N ALA A 794 -21.79 72.15 33.87
CA ALA A 794 -20.52 71.48 33.61
C ALA A 794 -19.36 72.43 33.30
N HIS A 795 -19.63 73.64 32.79
CA HIS A 795 -18.64 74.62 32.33
C HIS A 795 -19.03 76.07 32.65
N PRO A 796 -18.72 76.60 33.86
CA PRO A 796 -19.16 77.93 34.30
C PRO A 796 -18.73 79.13 33.44
N GLU A 797 -17.66 79.01 32.66
CA GLU A 797 -17.26 80.07 31.71
C GLU A 797 -18.23 80.19 30.53
N LEU A 798 -18.79 79.07 30.07
CA LEU A 798 -19.80 79.05 29.00
C LEU A 798 -21.14 79.66 29.45
N HIS A 799 -21.49 79.62 30.75
CA HIS A 799 -22.69 80.28 31.26
C HIS A 799 -22.70 81.78 30.91
N LYS A 800 -21.58 82.49 31.11
CA LYS A 800 -21.44 83.92 30.77
C LYS A 800 -21.55 84.18 29.27
N VAL A 801 -21.04 83.24 28.46
CA VAL A 801 -21.10 83.31 26.99
C VAL A 801 -22.53 83.07 26.49
N PHE A 802 -23.23 82.08 27.02
CA PHE A 802 -24.65 81.85 26.73
C PHE A 802 -25.51 83.03 27.19
N GLN A 803 -25.33 83.52 28.42
CA GLN A 803 -26.07 84.69 28.93
C GLN A 803 -25.88 85.92 28.03
N LYS A 804 -24.67 86.13 27.47
CA LYS A 804 -24.40 87.20 26.50
C LYS A 804 -25.13 86.97 25.17
N TYR A 805 -25.06 85.77 24.58
CA TYR A 805 -25.71 85.49 23.29
C TYR A 805 -27.25 85.44 23.38
N PHE A 806 -27.80 84.86 24.45
CA PHE A 806 -29.24 84.89 24.73
C PHE A 806 -29.73 86.33 24.93
N GLY A 807 -28.97 87.16 25.67
CA GLY A 807 -29.24 88.59 25.80
C GLY A 807 -29.20 89.35 24.46
N GLN A 808 -28.26 89.03 23.57
CA GLN A 808 -28.22 89.59 22.20
C GLN A 808 -29.40 89.11 21.33
N ALA A 809 -29.89 87.90 21.55
CA ALA A 809 -31.04 87.33 20.85
C ALA A 809 -32.41 87.75 21.43
N SER A 810 -32.44 88.57 22.49
CA SER A 810 -33.67 88.93 23.24
C SER A 810 -34.41 87.72 23.84
N LEU A 811 -33.69 86.64 24.17
CA LEU A 811 -34.23 85.42 24.76
C LEU A 811 -33.76 85.28 26.21
N HIS A 812 -34.64 84.82 27.10
CA HIS A 812 -34.25 84.50 28.47
C HIS A 812 -33.55 83.13 28.54
N LEU A 813 -32.46 83.07 29.29
CA LEU A 813 -31.78 81.80 29.57
C LEU A 813 -32.67 80.94 30.50
N PRO A 814 -32.88 79.64 30.21
CA PRO A 814 -33.73 78.77 31.03
C PRO A 814 -33.32 78.79 32.51
N THR A 815 -34.28 79.07 33.39
CA THR A 815 -34.08 79.18 34.84
C THR A 815 -35.06 78.26 35.56
N VAL A 816 -34.61 77.56 36.61
CA VAL A 816 -35.36 76.47 37.25
C VAL A 816 -36.65 76.99 37.89
N SER A 817 -37.80 76.60 37.33
CA SER A 817 -39.12 76.68 37.99
C SER A 817 -39.56 75.29 38.39
N ALA A 818 -39.48 74.98 39.69
CA ALA A 818 -39.93 73.71 40.23
C ALA A 818 -41.46 73.71 40.41
N SER A 819 -42.15 72.77 39.74
CA SER A 819 -43.53 72.40 40.06
C SER A 819 -43.69 70.88 39.89
N HIS A 820 -44.30 70.23 40.89
CA HIS A 820 -44.34 68.78 41.00
C HIS A 820 -45.45 68.17 40.13
N PHE A 821 -45.23 66.96 39.61
CA PHE A 821 -46.23 65.87 39.68
C PHE A 821 -45.53 64.51 39.75
N SER A 822 -46.28 63.45 40.11
CA SER A 822 -45.76 62.33 40.91
C SER A 822 -45.96 60.94 40.27
N VAL A 823 -44.96 60.05 40.42
CA VAL A 823 -45.08 58.57 40.45
C VAL A 823 -45.53 57.89 39.12
N ARG A 824 -45.07 56.70 38.69
CA ARG A 824 -44.52 55.51 39.38
C ARG A 824 -43.40 54.80 38.58
N SER A 825 -42.61 53.97 39.27
CA SER A 825 -41.54 53.12 38.71
C SER A 825 -42.01 51.73 38.25
N VAL A 826 -41.33 51.17 37.25
CA VAL A 826 -41.00 49.74 37.11
C VAL A 826 -39.51 49.61 36.74
N HIS A 827 -38.84 48.53 37.14
CA HIS A 827 -37.38 48.34 37.09
C HIS A 827 -36.78 48.15 35.67
N GLY A 828 -35.47 48.45 35.53
CA GLY A 828 -34.75 48.32 34.26
C GLY A 828 -33.19 48.34 34.32
N SER A 829 -32.59 47.94 35.45
CA SER A 829 -31.18 47.54 35.62
C SER A 829 -30.00 48.42 35.12
N ALA A 830 -29.15 48.78 36.09
CA ALA A 830 -27.68 48.73 36.06
C ALA A 830 -26.80 49.87 35.48
N SER A 831 -25.70 50.08 36.23
CA SER A 831 -24.34 50.51 35.85
C SER A 831 -23.96 52.01 35.78
N THR A 832 -23.18 52.40 36.80
CA THR A 832 -21.91 53.17 36.74
C THR A 832 -21.75 54.37 35.79
N GLY A 833 -21.54 55.58 36.34
CA GLY A 833 -21.26 56.82 35.57
C GLY A 833 -20.05 57.66 36.03
N SER A 834 -19.83 57.80 37.34
CA SER A 834 -18.60 58.34 38.00
C SER A 834 -18.24 59.84 37.88
N PHE A 835 -17.42 60.28 38.86
CA PHE A 835 -16.49 61.43 38.91
C PHE A 835 -16.90 62.87 38.53
N LYS A 836 -16.62 63.79 39.46
CA LYS A 836 -15.81 65.03 39.30
C LYS A 836 -15.23 65.36 40.69
N SER A 837 -13.90 65.52 40.84
CA SER A 837 -13.10 66.76 40.70
C SER A 837 -13.29 67.73 41.89
N SER A 838 -12.35 68.61 42.30
CA SER A 838 -10.97 68.89 41.87
C SER A 838 -10.27 69.86 42.86
N HIS A 839 -8.94 69.83 42.90
CA HIS A 839 -8.00 70.91 43.30
C HIS A 839 -8.11 71.66 44.65
N SER A 840 -6.95 71.73 45.34
CA SER A 840 -6.37 72.94 45.98
C SER A 840 -7.15 73.62 47.13
N SER A 841 -6.65 73.68 48.36
CA SER A 841 -5.38 74.35 48.72
C SER A 841 -4.91 74.05 50.16
N GLN A 842 -3.83 74.72 50.60
CA GLN A 842 -3.12 74.68 51.90
C GLN A 842 -4.01 74.77 53.17
N PRO A 843 -3.55 74.35 54.39
CA PRO A 843 -2.20 74.60 54.92
C PRO A 843 -1.54 73.46 55.76
N HIS A 844 -0.56 73.85 56.59
CA HIS A 844 0.37 73.03 57.36
C HIS A 844 -0.21 72.27 58.57
N ALA A 845 0.53 71.21 58.97
CA ALA A 845 0.83 70.76 60.35
C ALA A 845 0.11 69.53 60.98
N ARG A 846 0.97 68.53 61.25
CA ARG A 846 1.11 67.71 62.48
C ARG A 846 0.28 66.41 62.72
N VAL A 847 1.05 65.30 62.65
CA VAL A 847 1.33 64.32 63.74
C VAL A 847 0.39 63.12 63.94
N VAL A 848 1.00 62.01 64.44
CA VAL A 848 0.50 60.63 64.67
C VAL A 848 0.22 59.84 63.36
N SER A 849 0.93 58.78 62.92
CA SER A 849 1.85 57.75 63.49
C SER A 849 1.21 56.46 64.02
N LEU A 850 1.96 55.35 63.97
CA LEU A 850 1.61 53.96 64.35
C LEU A 850 0.77 53.21 63.28
N THR A 851 1.30 52.32 62.43
CA THR A 851 2.08 51.05 62.58
C THR A 851 1.24 49.83 62.97
N LEU A 852 1.28 48.76 62.16
CA LEU A 852 2.11 47.58 62.48
C LEU A 852 2.25 46.58 61.31
N ASP A 853 3.37 45.86 61.35
CA ASP A 853 3.81 44.70 60.56
C ASP A 853 3.02 43.41 60.96
N PRO A 854 3.19 42.20 60.35
CA PRO A 854 4.44 41.69 59.76
C PRO A 854 4.39 40.86 58.45
N SER A 855 5.61 40.64 57.94
CA SER A 855 6.08 39.57 57.03
C SER A 855 6.06 38.16 57.72
N PRO A 856 6.52 37.03 57.14
CA PRO A 856 7.27 36.82 55.87
C PRO A 856 6.87 35.61 54.99
N GLU A 857 7.53 35.44 53.83
CA GLU A 857 8.32 34.22 53.52
C GLU A 857 9.18 34.37 52.22
N HIS A 858 10.09 33.41 51.99
CA HIS A 858 11.19 33.39 51.01
C HIS A 858 11.46 31.90 50.59
N PRO A 859 12.34 31.58 49.60
CA PRO A 859 12.96 32.39 48.55
C PRO A 859 12.79 31.79 47.12
N GLY A 860 13.35 32.44 46.08
CA GLY A 860 13.45 31.87 44.73
C GLY A 860 14.38 32.65 43.80
N LEU A 861 15.54 32.09 43.46
CA LEU A 861 16.58 32.73 42.63
C LEU A 861 16.40 32.43 41.13
N ALA A 862 16.64 33.42 40.27
CA ALA A 862 17.70 33.40 39.23
C ALA A 862 17.59 34.58 38.24
N SER A 863 18.71 34.97 37.64
CA SER A 863 18.83 36.13 36.74
C SER A 863 18.96 35.77 35.25
N ARG A 864 18.87 36.82 34.41
CA ARG A 864 18.99 36.84 32.94
C ARG A 864 20.48 36.65 32.47
N PRO A 865 20.86 36.71 31.17
CA PRO A 865 21.42 35.52 30.49
C PRO A 865 22.78 35.74 29.77
N SER A 866 23.44 34.65 29.33
CA SER A 866 24.14 34.57 28.01
C SER A 866 24.91 33.25 27.81
N SER A 867 24.78 32.64 26.62
CA SER A 867 25.82 31.85 25.93
C SER A 867 25.36 31.43 24.52
N GLN A 868 26.30 31.08 23.64
CA GLN A 868 26.07 30.67 22.25
C GLN A 868 26.28 29.14 22.06
N SER A 869 26.22 28.70 20.80
CA SER A 869 26.83 27.48 20.22
C SER A 869 26.34 26.10 20.69
N SER A 870 25.40 25.56 19.91
CA SER A 870 25.61 24.43 19.00
C SER A 870 26.60 23.30 19.38
N ALA A 871 26.10 22.09 19.65
CA ALA A 871 26.82 20.83 19.39
C ALA A 871 25.91 19.58 19.39
N THR A 872 25.83 18.86 18.27
CA THR A 872 25.36 17.45 18.12
C THR A 872 25.68 17.00 16.68
N THR A 873 26.19 15.80 16.35
CA THR A 873 26.59 14.65 17.19
C THR A 873 27.58 13.72 16.45
N SER A 874 28.09 12.70 17.16
CA SER A 874 28.88 11.54 16.69
C SER A 874 30.38 11.79 16.44
N SER A 875 31.28 10.80 16.59
CA SER A 875 31.11 9.37 16.92
C SER A 875 32.11 8.87 17.98
N ARG A 876 31.86 7.71 18.61
CA ARG A 876 32.65 7.13 19.72
C ARG A 876 33.47 5.90 19.28
N SER A 877 34.44 5.50 20.11
CA SER A 877 35.43 4.40 19.96
C SER A 877 36.69 4.80 19.16
N LYS A 878 37.91 4.31 19.48
CA LYS A 878 38.32 3.19 20.38
C LYS A 878 39.47 3.58 21.36
N SER A 879 39.67 2.70 22.36
CA SER A 879 40.90 2.26 23.08
C SER A 879 42.31 2.69 22.61
N PRO A 880 43.38 2.40 23.41
CA PRO A 880 43.44 1.99 24.83
C PRO A 880 44.47 2.76 25.68
N TYR A 881 44.34 2.75 27.02
CA TYR A 881 45.20 1.98 27.95
C TYR A 881 44.59 1.99 29.36
#